data_AF-A0A1C6U8E0-F1
#
_entry.id   AF-A0A1C6U8E0-F1
#
_cell.length_a   1.000
_cell.length_b   1.000
_cell.length_c   1.000
_cell.angle_alpha   90.00
_cell.angle_beta   90.00
_cell.angle_gamma   90.00
#
_symmetry.space_group_name_H-M   'P 1'
#
loop_
_entity.id
_entity.type
_entity.pdbx_description
1 polymer ?
#
loop_
_entity_poly.entity_id
_entity_poly.type
_entity_poly.pdbx_seq_one_letter_code
_entity_poly.pdbx_strand_id
1 'polypeptide(L)'
;MTIAASRKEAAMWLLERLVPDTGVNNVAVAFEVAGRIDRELFPAALRAVLARHEVLRTVFRSDDATLTREVLAPDRVDVPVLEIPAGDDGRDADLTAFAAEPFVIDGRPLVRAGVHAGADRDVCCVVVHHLNFDAMSTTILLRELLVAYETVAAGRRPDDAPVAALAERTPDERSVAYWRKNLDGLRPAESGLWCARPPVGAPSLRARTVHHELSAPARAVVRRFQRELRASEAVVLLAAYSLLLAQHGAGSDVVIGTPVNVRDQRGMNAIGYHANLVPLRVRLDPEADFRAVVKQTRSTFLEAISHADVPLEQVSPAVLGDAPSSWRSSFFRHLFNYVPGTVDASRTLTGMPVRHVMVENGYSRFDLEFFIMPGEDGTTVRAAFCVDAFDAADVGLLLQRYDALLVRLGDELDRPVAQLSRRGPSDLALPASPPRTAATTSVLDAVHATVAANPDLVAVRDDTDAVTYGQLWSAAVATRDLVAASGGSTVAVLAPRGAQLAAAWLGVWLAGARCVLLDPTQPIPDLAARLADSGAAPVLAAEGLPVPGAARIPAITDEIRADAPAGPDLDAVAYLAYQPDAPAPLAVTVTHRALADAVARLAERVTTGPAVTSWLSSSATDAALTELLVALTTGGRVVVAPEEARTDGHALGELVRRHGVQVVQAPPAVWREVVEQAGARLAGRAVLVGHEPLPRPLAAQLHATGCTLHHGYTTPGVAGYAALGGGWDGAGVLPAARVFVTEPGTGHELGIGVRGELCVAGDALAAGYHGRPELTAARFGEHPTHGRFHRTGDLARLLPDGQVDVVGPLSAQVRVAGQRIHLRDIESVFAAHPDVEAVAAVGSAVDGPDVTVVVFVESRKPDVADRLREHARAALPLTPELVVLDQLPVTVAGTVDRAALVARAATRALADVDPPDETTVALVGIWTEMLDRPGLHADSNFFASGGHSLLGAQLVQRVRTDLEMPVQLADLFANPTPRQLAEHLQNAFWDDDEDDD
;
A
#
# COMPACT_ATOMS: atom_id res chain seq x y z
N MET A 1 0.28 49.16 16.08
CA MET A 1 0.30 49.43 14.62
C MET A 1 0.01 48.11 13.94
N THR A 2 -1.06 48.06 13.15
CA THR A 2 -1.45 46.84 12.40
C THR A 2 -0.59 46.74 11.15
N ILE A 3 -0.02 45.56 10.90
CA ILE A 3 0.86 45.28 9.75
C ILE A 3 0.37 44.00 9.08
N ALA A 4 0.53 43.88 7.76
CA ALA A 4 0.27 42.63 7.06
C ALA A 4 1.17 41.50 7.58
N ALA A 5 0.62 40.28 7.64
CA ALA A 5 1.39 39.09 7.97
C ALA A 5 2.42 38.78 6.88
N SER A 6 3.51 38.13 7.26
CA SER A 6 4.52 37.67 6.31
C SER A 6 4.02 36.49 5.49
N ARG A 7 4.72 36.17 4.38
CA ARG A 7 4.35 35.00 3.56
C ARG A 7 4.39 33.69 4.35
N LYS A 8 5.32 33.57 5.30
CA LYS A 8 5.45 32.39 6.16
C LYS A 8 4.28 32.27 7.13
N GLU A 9 3.86 33.39 7.72
CA GLU A 9 2.69 33.46 8.60
C GLU A 9 1.40 33.12 7.82
N ALA A 10 1.24 33.69 6.61
CA ALA A 10 0.11 33.39 5.74
C ALA A 10 0.05 31.90 5.33
N ALA A 11 1.19 31.28 5.01
CA ALA A 11 1.24 29.86 4.67
C ALA A 11 0.80 28.94 5.83
N MET A 12 1.18 29.26 7.08
CA MET A 12 0.73 28.52 8.26
C MET A 12 -0.76 28.70 8.52
N TRP A 13 -1.28 29.92 8.40
CA TRP A 13 -2.72 30.19 8.53
C TRP A 13 -3.56 29.46 7.48
N LEU A 14 -3.07 29.40 6.23
CA LEU A 14 -3.75 28.64 5.17
C LEU A 14 -3.83 27.15 5.47
N LEU A 15 -2.83 26.58 6.15
CA LEU A 15 -2.85 25.18 6.57
C LEU A 15 -3.97 24.90 7.61
N GLU A 16 -4.20 25.80 8.57
CA GLU A 16 -5.32 25.66 9.52
C GLU A 16 -6.68 25.71 8.84
N ARG A 17 -6.82 26.45 7.74
CA ARG A 17 -8.06 26.44 6.95
C ARG A 17 -8.31 25.14 6.21
N LEU A 18 -7.31 24.28 6.07
CA LEU A 18 -7.47 22.94 5.46
C LEU A 18 -7.91 21.88 6.46
N VAL A 19 -7.55 22.07 7.73
CA VAL A 19 -7.95 21.23 8.86
C VAL A 19 -8.53 22.12 9.96
N PRO A 20 -9.72 22.71 9.73
CA PRO A 20 -10.32 23.64 10.67
C PRO A 20 -10.53 22.97 12.04
N ASP A 21 -10.57 23.80 13.07
CA ASP A 21 -10.79 23.37 14.47
C ASP A 21 -9.75 22.39 15.02
N THR A 22 -8.54 22.37 14.45
CA THR A 22 -7.41 21.56 14.93
C THR A 22 -6.29 22.39 15.54
N GLY A 23 -5.57 21.82 16.52
CA GLY A 23 -4.34 22.37 17.08
C GLY A 23 -3.09 22.03 16.26
N VAL A 24 -3.18 21.89 14.93
CA VAL A 24 -2.07 21.43 14.07
C VAL A 24 -0.80 22.28 14.19
N ASN A 25 -0.98 23.59 14.43
CA ASN A 25 0.11 24.55 14.62
C ASN A 25 0.35 24.89 16.10
N ASN A 26 -0.11 24.06 17.04
CA ASN A 26 0.16 24.27 18.46
C ASN A 26 1.50 23.65 18.88
N VAL A 27 2.30 24.40 19.64
CA VAL A 27 3.55 23.92 20.23
C VAL A 27 3.42 23.98 21.75
N ALA A 28 3.55 22.83 22.42
CA ALA A 28 3.49 22.73 23.86
C ALA A 28 4.89 22.72 24.49
N VAL A 29 5.07 23.55 25.52
CA VAL A 29 6.26 23.60 26.37
C VAL A 29 5.83 23.18 27.77
N ALA A 30 6.23 21.99 28.20
CA ALA A 30 5.82 21.46 29.50
C ALA A 30 7.00 21.04 30.37
N PHE A 31 6.80 21.17 31.69
CA PHE A 31 7.75 20.68 32.67
C PHE A 31 7.01 20.12 33.89
N GLU A 32 7.53 19.01 34.40
CA GLU A 32 7.09 18.35 35.62
C GLU A 32 7.91 18.87 36.79
N VAL A 33 7.24 19.21 37.88
CA VAL A 33 7.86 19.59 39.15
C VAL A 33 7.62 18.47 40.16
N ALA A 34 8.66 18.08 40.89
CA ALA A 34 8.56 17.09 41.96
C ALA A 34 7.93 17.70 43.23
N GLY A 35 6.66 18.06 43.13
CA GLY A 35 5.86 18.67 44.17
C GLY A 35 4.67 19.43 43.57
N ARG A 36 4.12 20.37 44.33
CA ARG A 36 3.04 21.25 43.86
C ARG A 36 3.57 22.61 43.46
N ILE A 37 3.11 23.13 42.33
CA ILE A 37 3.48 24.49 41.93
C ILE A 37 2.64 25.53 42.65
N ASP A 38 3.26 26.67 42.99
CA ASP A 38 2.54 27.77 43.62
C ASP A 38 1.66 28.48 42.59
N ARG A 39 0.36 28.57 42.92
CA ARG A 39 -0.69 29.11 42.04
C ARG A 39 -0.61 30.61 41.82
N GLU A 40 0.16 31.34 42.62
CA GLU A 40 0.40 32.78 42.44
C GLU A 40 1.72 33.04 41.71
N LEU A 41 2.76 32.25 42.00
CA LEU A 41 4.09 32.46 41.42
C LEU A 41 4.16 32.09 39.94
N PHE A 42 3.51 30.99 39.51
CA PHE A 42 3.57 30.57 38.12
C PHE A 42 2.88 31.55 37.15
N PRO A 43 1.66 32.04 37.41
CA PRO A 43 1.07 33.11 36.61
C PRO A 43 1.90 34.40 36.61
N ALA A 44 2.52 34.76 37.73
CA ALA A 44 3.38 35.95 37.82
C ALA A 44 4.66 35.81 36.97
N ALA A 45 5.29 34.63 36.98
CA ALA A 45 6.42 34.31 36.13
C ALA A 45 6.06 34.37 34.64
N LEU A 46 4.92 33.77 34.27
CA LEU A 46 4.42 33.79 32.90
C LEU A 46 4.18 35.23 32.41
N ARG A 47 3.50 36.06 33.21
CA ARG A 47 3.28 37.49 32.90
C ARG A 47 4.59 38.24 32.65
N ALA A 48 5.63 37.97 33.43
CA ALA A 48 6.94 38.61 33.23
C ALA A 48 7.58 38.23 31.88
N VAL A 49 7.50 36.95 31.49
CA VAL A 49 8.03 36.49 30.20
C VAL A 49 7.21 37.05 29.02
N LEU A 50 5.88 37.09 29.14
CA LEU A 50 5.00 37.70 28.15
C LEU A 50 5.30 39.19 27.96
N ALA A 51 5.51 39.94 29.04
CA ALA A 51 5.87 41.36 28.96
C ALA A 51 7.19 41.57 28.19
N ARG A 52 8.19 40.72 28.47
CA ARG A 52 9.53 40.79 27.88
C ARG A 52 9.55 40.54 26.37
N HIS A 53 8.81 39.56 25.86
CA HIS A 53 8.88 39.16 24.44
C HIS A 53 7.71 39.73 23.64
N GLU A 54 7.99 40.64 22.71
CA GLU A 54 6.94 41.26 21.87
C GLU A 54 6.11 40.23 21.10
N VAL A 55 6.76 39.18 20.58
CA VAL A 55 6.08 38.17 19.76
C VAL A 55 4.99 37.41 20.52
N LEU A 56 5.17 37.17 21.83
CA LEU A 56 4.15 36.47 22.64
C LEU A 56 2.93 37.35 22.93
N ARG A 57 3.05 38.66 22.64
CA ARG A 57 2.00 39.68 22.72
C ARG A 57 1.47 40.05 21.34
N THR A 58 1.97 39.41 20.27
CA THR A 58 1.49 39.61 18.91
C THR A 58 0.22 38.82 18.72
N VAL A 59 -0.85 39.53 18.37
CA VAL A 59 -2.14 38.95 18.02
C VAL A 59 -2.35 39.04 16.53
N PHE A 60 -3.03 38.05 15.99
CA PHE A 60 -3.37 38.00 14.58
C PHE A 60 -4.88 38.19 14.41
N ARG A 61 -5.26 38.89 13.36
CA ARG A 61 -6.64 38.98 12.90
C ARG A 61 -6.67 38.50 11.46
N SER A 62 -7.53 37.54 11.20
CA SER A 62 -7.86 37.13 9.84
C SER A 62 -9.25 37.63 9.47
N ASP A 63 -9.37 38.19 8.26
CA ASP A 63 -10.60 38.11 7.48
C ASP A 63 -10.45 36.99 6.44
N ASP A 64 -11.44 36.80 5.57
CA ASP A 64 -11.42 35.70 4.60
C ASP A 64 -10.22 35.72 3.63
N ALA A 65 -9.55 36.85 3.43
CA ALA A 65 -8.50 37.02 2.42
C ALA A 65 -7.14 37.50 2.97
N THR A 66 -7.12 38.09 4.16
CA THR A 66 -5.94 38.75 4.71
C THR A 66 -5.69 38.34 6.15
N LEU A 67 -4.40 38.12 6.44
CA LEU A 67 -3.90 37.94 7.80
C LEU A 67 -3.12 39.20 8.18
N THR A 68 -3.52 39.83 9.27
CA THR A 68 -2.82 40.99 9.84
C THR A 68 -2.36 40.70 11.25
N ARG A 69 -1.32 41.41 11.69
CA ARG A 69 -0.76 41.27 13.03
C ARG A 69 -0.62 42.61 13.75
N GLU A 70 -0.78 42.58 15.06
CA GLU A 70 -0.63 43.71 15.96
C GLU A 70 0.10 43.28 17.23
N VAL A 71 1.11 44.05 17.65
CA VAL A 71 1.76 43.85 18.95
C VAL A 71 0.99 44.59 20.02
N LEU A 72 0.48 43.87 21.03
CA LEU A 72 -0.22 44.46 22.17
C LEU A 72 0.78 45.00 23.21
N ALA A 73 0.36 46.04 23.93
CA ALA A 73 1.08 46.54 25.11
C ALA A 73 1.05 45.48 26.24
N PRO A 74 2.09 45.37 27.09
CA PRO A 74 2.17 44.34 28.12
C PRO A 74 0.97 44.28 29.09
N ASP A 75 0.38 45.41 29.42
CA ASP A 75 -0.79 45.55 30.30
C ASP A 75 -2.11 45.14 29.64
N ARG A 76 -2.11 44.90 28.31
CA ARG A 76 -3.27 44.44 27.55
C ARG A 76 -3.26 42.93 27.26
N VAL A 77 -2.25 42.21 27.75
CA VAL A 77 -2.13 40.76 27.58
C VAL A 77 -2.38 40.07 28.92
N ASP A 78 -3.48 39.34 29.01
CA ASP A 78 -3.80 38.49 30.16
C ASP A 78 -3.94 37.04 29.69
N VAL A 79 -3.14 36.15 30.27
CA VAL A 79 -3.14 34.72 29.96
C VAL A 79 -3.39 33.98 31.28
N PRO A 80 -4.63 33.50 31.52
CA PRO A 80 -4.93 32.75 32.73
C PRO A 80 -4.20 31.40 32.71
N VAL A 81 -3.81 30.93 33.89
CA VAL A 81 -3.34 29.56 34.08
C VAL A 81 -4.53 28.70 34.46
N LEU A 82 -4.90 27.78 33.57
CA LEU A 82 -6.05 26.90 33.73
C LEU A 82 -5.69 25.65 34.53
N GLU A 83 -6.68 25.01 35.16
CA GLU A 83 -6.53 23.63 35.61
C GLU A 83 -6.76 22.71 34.42
N ILE A 84 -5.83 21.78 34.18
CA ILE A 84 -5.99 20.73 33.17
C ILE A 84 -6.76 19.58 33.84
N PRO A 85 -7.98 19.25 33.39
CA PRO A 85 -8.78 18.20 34.01
C PRO A 85 -8.06 16.85 33.95
N ALA A 86 -8.16 16.07 35.03
CA ALA A 86 -7.69 14.69 35.04
C ALA A 86 -8.79 13.77 34.49
N GLY A 87 -8.57 13.21 33.30
CA GLY A 87 -9.47 12.26 32.66
C GLY A 87 -9.13 10.80 32.99
N ASP A 88 -9.98 9.89 32.52
CA ASP A 88 -9.81 8.44 32.71
C ASP A 88 -8.63 7.86 31.88
N ASP A 89 -8.25 8.53 30.79
CA ASP A 89 -7.19 8.12 29.86
C ASP A 89 -5.77 8.44 30.38
N GLY A 90 -5.68 9.16 31.50
CA GLY A 90 -4.44 9.47 32.19
C GLY A 90 -3.73 10.75 31.71
N ARG A 91 -2.73 11.16 32.50
CA ARG A 91 -2.04 12.45 32.40
C ARG A 91 -1.56 12.83 31.00
N ASP A 92 -0.93 11.91 30.29
CA ASP A 92 -0.33 12.22 28.99
C ASP A 92 -1.41 12.50 27.93
N ALA A 93 -2.56 11.79 28.00
CA ALA A 93 -3.72 12.07 27.16
C ALA A 93 -4.36 13.43 27.49
N ASP A 94 -4.50 13.77 28.78
CA ASP A 94 -5.02 15.06 29.23
C ASP A 94 -4.15 16.23 28.71
N LEU A 95 -2.83 16.09 28.82
CA LEU A 95 -1.87 17.09 28.32
C LEU A 95 -1.92 17.22 26.80
N THR A 96 -2.04 16.11 26.07
CA THR A 96 -2.21 16.14 24.61
C THR A 96 -3.53 16.78 24.21
N ALA A 97 -4.64 16.49 24.89
CA ALA A 97 -5.92 17.14 24.62
C ALA A 97 -5.84 18.66 24.85
N PHE A 98 -5.22 19.08 25.94
CA PHE A 98 -4.98 20.51 26.22
C PHE A 98 -4.09 21.19 25.16
N ALA A 99 -3.05 20.50 24.69
CA ALA A 99 -2.17 20.99 23.63
C ALA A 99 -2.83 21.01 22.24
N ALA A 100 -3.77 20.10 21.98
CA ALA A 100 -4.46 19.94 20.70
C ALA A 100 -5.66 20.89 20.55
N GLU A 101 -6.16 21.49 21.64
CA GLU A 101 -7.28 22.43 21.59
C GLU A 101 -6.92 23.65 20.72
N PRO A 102 -7.71 23.95 19.66
CA PRO A 102 -7.36 24.96 18.66
C PRO A 102 -7.27 26.37 19.25
N PHE A 103 -6.49 27.22 18.60
CA PHE A 103 -6.55 28.67 18.83
C PHE A 103 -7.51 29.31 17.83
N VAL A 104 -8.28 30.30 18.28
CA VAL A 104 -9.09 31.14 17.41
C VAL A 104 -8.30 32.41 17.06
N ILE A 105 -8.13 32.70 15.77
CA ILE A 105 -7.38 33.87 15.28
C ILE A 105 -8.31 35.10 15.20
N ASP A 106 -8.78 35.56 16.36
CA ASP A 106 -9.75 36.68 16.50
C ASP A 106 -9.14 37.96 17.10
N GLY A 107 -7.81 38.04 17.18
CA GLY A 107 -7.08 39.14 17.81
C GLY A 107 -6.83 38.96 19.32
N ARG A 108 -7.04 37.77 19.87
CA ARG A 108 -6.58 37.38 21.22
C ARG A 108 -5.14 36.85 21.22
N PRO A 109 -4.45 36.85 22.39
CA PRO A 109 -3.14 36.23 22.53
C PRO A 109 -3.15 34.76 22.15
N LEU A 110 -2.19 34.35 21.32
CA LEU A 110 -2.02 32.96 20.88
C LEU A 110 -1.14 32.15 21.85
N VAL A 111 -1.44 32.27 23.14
CA VAL A 111 -0.76 31.60 24.25
C VAL A 111 -1.82 31.09 25.24
N ARG A 112 -1.69 29.84 25.66
CA ARG A 112 -2.52 29.21 26.71
C ARG A 112 -1.60 28.57 27.74
N ALA A 113 -1.97 28.61 29.02
CA ALA A 113 -1.20 27.97 30.07
C ALA A 113 -2.11 27.14 30.97
N GLY A 114 -1.61 26.02 31.47
CA GLY A 114 -2.35 25.13 32.34
C GLY A 114 -1.45 24.33 33.27
N VAL A 115 -2.04 23.85 34.37
CA VAL A 115 -1.39 22.95 35.33
C VAL A 115 -2.24 21.69 35.45
N HIS A 116 -1.63 20.54 35.17
CA HIS A 116 -2.18 19.23 35.49
C HIS A 116 -1.70 18.84 36.89
N ALA A 117 -2.64 18.75 37.84
CA ALA A 117 -2.34 18.45 39.23
C ALA A 117 -2.19 16.94 39.42
N GLY A 118 -1.00 16.49 39.83
CA GLY A 118 -0.77 15.09 40.19
C GLY A 118 -0.86 14.87 41.71
N ALA A 119 -0.73 13.60 42.14
CA ALA A 119 -0.71 13.26 43.55
C ALA A 119 0.49 13.93 44.27
N ASP A 120 1.68 13.77 43.71
CA ASP A 120 2.95 14.29 44.26
C ASP A 120 3.76 15.12 43.24
N ARG A 121 3.26 15.28 42.00
CA ARG A 121 3.96 15.98 40.92
C ARG A 121 2.99 16.73 40.03
N ASP A 122 3.15 18.04 39.95
CA ASP A 122 2.40 18.86 39.01
C ASP A 122 3.13 18.94 37.67
N VAL A 123 2.37 19.01 36.58
CA VAL A 123 2.90 19.32 35.24
C VAL A 123 2.35 20.65 34.78
N CYS A 124 3.27 21.59 34.55
CA CYS A 124 2.95 22.91 34.00
C CYS A 124 3.11 22.86 32.49
N CYS A 125 2.11 23.30 31.75
CA CYS A 125 2.09 23.30 30.29
C CYS A 125 1.80 24.72 29.78
N VAL A 126 2.63 25.22 28.88
CA VAL A 126 2.39 26.47 28.12
C VAL A 126 2.31 26.10 26.65
N VAL A 127 1.16 26.34 26.04
CA VAL A 127 0.90 26.09 24.62
C VAL A 127 0.96 27.41 23.88
N VAL A 128 1.77 27.47 22.82
CA VAL A 128 1.94 28.66 21.99
C VAL A 128 1.69 28.28 20.54
N HIS A 129 1.01 29.15 19.81
CA HIS A 129 0.79 28.95 18.39
C HIS A 129 2.06 29.16 17.55
N HIS A 130 2.27 28.34 16.52
CA HIS A 130 3.49 28.32 15.70
C HIS A 130 3.74 29.64 14.94
N LEU A 131 2.71 30.46 14.72
CA LEU A 131 2.84 31.84 14.21
C LEU A 131 3.80 32.69 15.05
N ASN A 132 3.82 32.48 16.38
CA ASN A 132 4.62 33.24 17.33
C ASN A 132 5.84 32.48 17.86
N PHE A 133 6.07 31.25 17.40
CA PHE A 133 6.92 30.31 18.13
C PHE A 133 7.65 29.33 17.21
N ASP A 134 8.76 28.76 17.66
CA ASP A 134 9.47 27.68 16.97
C ASP A 134 10.18 26.74 17.96
N ALA A 135 10.86 25.72 17.43
CA ALA A 135 11.53 24.71 18.26
C ALA A 135 12.57 25.32 19.22
N MET A 136 13.39 26.27 18.77
CA MET A 136 14.39 26.94 19.63
C MET A 136 13.73 27.81 20.71
N SER A 137 12.57 28.40 20.39
CA SER A 137 11.78 29.17 21.35
C SER A 137 11.35 28.34 22.55
N THR A 138 11.17 27.02 22.39
CA THR A 138 10.85 26.09 23.50
C THR A 138 11.90 26.14 24.61
N THR A 139 13.18 26.01 24.25
CA THR A 139 14.29 26.06 25.20
C THR A 139 14.42 27.44 25.87
N ILE A 140 14.22 28.52 25.09
CA ILE A 140 14.30 29.89 25.59
C ILE A 140 13.16 30.16 26.58
N LEU A 141 11.92 29.84 26.19
CA LEU A 141 10.72 30.03 27.00
C LEU A 141 10.85 29.26 28.32
N LEU A 142 11.19 27.97 28.27
CA LEU A 142 11.34 27.17 29.48
C LEU A 142 12.42 27.75 30.40
N ARG A 143 13.60 28.10 29.87
CA ARG A 143 14.68 28.69 30.67
C ARG A 143 14.23 29.98 31.34
N GLU A 144 13.62 30.89 30.59
CA GLU A 144 13.24 32.21 31.11
C GLU A 144 12.06 32.13 32.07
N LEU A 145 11.12 31.22 31.84
CA LEU A 145 10.01 30.95 32.74
C LEU A 145 10.50 30.42 34.11
N LEU A 146 11.45 29.48 34.10
CA LEU A 146 12.05 28.96 35.34
C LEU A 146 12.83 30.05 36.10
N VAL A 147 13.60 30.88 35.40
CA VAL A 147 14.33 32.01 36.00
C VAL A 147 13.38 33.08 36.56
N ALA A 148 12.31 33.39 35.83
CA ALA A 148 11.29 34.33 36.27
C ALA A 148 10.60 33.83 37.53
N TYR A 149 10.23 32.55 37.59
CA TYR A 149 9.62 31.94 38.77
C TYR A 149 10.50 32.08 40.02
N GLU A 150 11.77 31.68 39.95
CA GLU A 150 12.71 31.80 41.08
C GLU A 150 12.93 33.26 41.50
N THR A 151 12.91 34.18 40.54
CA THR A 151 13.08 35.61 40.83
C THR A 151 11.88 36.17 41.60
N VAL A 152 10.65 35.83 41.18
CA VAL A 152 9.42 36.20 41.87
C VAL A 152 9.34 35.53 43.25
N ALA A 153 9.68 34.25 43.33
CA ALA A 153 9.71 33.50 44.59
C ALA A 153 10.65 34.13 45.64
N ALA A 154 11.75 34.72 45.19
CA ALA A 154 12.68 35.44 46.04
C ALA A 154 12.29 36.90 46.32
N GLY A 155 11.07 37.33 45.97
CA GLY A 155 10.55 38.68 46.19
C GLY A 155 11.20 39.76 45.31
N ARG A 156 11.85 39.38 44.21
CA ARG A 156 12.47 40.30 43.24
C ARG A 156 11.62 40.45 41.99
N ARG A 157 11.80 41.54 41.26
CA ARG A 157 11.17 41.76 39.95
C ARG A 157 12.01 41.11 38.84
N PRO A 158 11.44 40.23 37.99
CA PRO A 158 12.12 39.71 36.80
C PRO A 158 12.52 40.81 35.81
N ASP A 159 13.53 40.55 34.98
CA ASP A 159 13.96 41.45 33.92
C ASP A 159 12.89 41.57 32.82
N ASP A 160 12.32 42.76 32.68
CA ASP A 160 11.28 43.10 31.72
C ASP A 160 11.79 43.91 30.51
N ALA A 161 13.12 44.01 30.33
CA ALA A 161 13.71 44.68 29.18
C ALA A 161 13.20 44.05 27.86
N PRO A 162 12.56 44.82 26.96
CA PRO A 162 11.88 44.25 25.81
C PRO A 162 12.87 43.62 24.83
N VAL A 163 12.56 42.41 24.38
CA VAL A 163 13.20 41.73 23.26
C VAL A 163 12.30 41.91 22.04
N ALA A 164 12.75 42.75 21.11
CA ALA A 164 12.02 43.01 19.87
C ALA A 164 12.06 41.80 18.93
N ALA A 165 11.02 41.64 18.11
CA ALA A 165 11.01 40.62 17.06
C ALA A 165 12.11 40.88 16.02
N LEU A 166 12.81 39.84 15.57
CA LEU A 166 13.80 39.97 14.49
C LEU A 166 13.10 40.26 13.17
N ALA A 167 13.63 41.22 12.40
CA ALA A 167 13.15 41.49 11.05
C ALA A 167 13.44 40.31 10.13
N GLU A 168 12.50 39.99 9.23
CA GLU A 168 12.74 39.02 8.16
C GLU A 168 13.84 39.54 7.23
N ARG A 169 14.79 38.67 6.90
CA ARG A 169 15.85 38.98 5.94
C ARG A 169 15.34 38.79 4.53
N THR A 170 15.61 39.76 3.66
CA THR A 170 15.43 39.57 2.21
C THR A 170 16.53 38.64 1.70
N PRO A 171 16.19 37.51 1.07
CA PRO A 171 17.20 36.60 0.55
C PRO A 171 17.96 37.20 -0.62
N ASP A 172 19.23 36.86 -0.77
CA ASP A 172 20.04 37.29 -1.91
C ASP A 172 19.77 36.44 -3.17
N GLU A 173 20.00 37.02 -4.35
CA GLU A 173 19.75 36.35 -5.64
C GLU A 173 20.60 35.09 -5.85
N ARG A 174 21.80 35.01 -5.26
CA ARG A 174 22.68 33.83 -5.38
C ARG A 174 22.10 32.65 -4.62
N SER A 175 21.52 32.89 -3.44
CA SER A 175 20.84 31.87 -2.65
C SER A 175 19.56 31.38 -3.34
N VAL A 176 18.80 32.27 -3.96
CA VAL A 176 17.64 31.90 -4.79
C VAL A 176 18.06 31.06 -6.01
N ALA A 177 19.13 31.45 -6.70
CA ALA A 177 19.65 30.72 -7.85
C ALA A 177 20.18 29.32 -7.49
N TYR A 178 20.80 29.18 -6.31
CA TYR A 178 21.22 27.88 -5.78
C TYR A 178 20.05 26.91 -5.66
N TRP A 179 18.95 27.35 -5.02
CA TRP A 179 17.77 26.50 -4.82
C TRP A 179 17.10 26.13 -6.14
N ARG A 180 16.95 27.08 -7.07
CA ARG A 180 16.41 26.80 -8.41
C ARG A 180 17.20 25.70 -9.11
N LYS A 181 18.54 25.77 -9.06
CA LYS A 181 19.42 24.78 -9.69
C LYS A 181 19.36 23.42 -9.01
N ASN A 182 19.43 23.36 -7.68
CA ASN A 182 19.54 22.10 -6.95
C ASN A 182 18.23 21.32 -6.86
N LEU A 183 17.10 22.02 -6.93
CA LEU A 183 15.77 21.43 -6.93
C LEU A 183 15.21 21.24 -8.34
N ASP A 184 15.94 21.62 -9.39
CA ASP A 184 15.53 21.41 -10.77
C ASP A 184 15.23 19.94 -11.07
N GLY A 185 14.17 19.70 -11.84
CA GLY A 185 13.71 18.35 -12.18
C GLY A 185 13.21 17.52 -10.99
N LEU A 186 12.96 18.12 -9.82
CA LEU A 186 12.41 17.40 -8.68
C LEU A 186 11.00 16.89 -8.98
N ARG A 187 10.68 15.69 -8.49
CA ARG A 187 9.36 15.05 -8.56
C ARG A 187 8.94 14.56 -7.16
N PRO A 188 8.43 15.46 -6.30
CA PRO A 188 8.17 15.18 -4.88
C PRO A 188 7.15 14.03 -4.66
N ALA A 189 6.19 13.89 -5.57
CA ALA A 189 5.16 12.86 -5.51
C ALA A 189 5.70 11.42 -5.58
N GLU A 190 6.90 11.22 -6.15
CA GLU A 190 7.52 9.90 -6.31
C GLU A 190 8.19 9.35 -5.04
N SER A 191 8.25 10.14 -3.96
CA SER A 191 9.01 9.81 -2.72
C SER A 191 8.25 8.95 -1.69
N GLY A 192 7.12 8.34 -2.05
CA GLY A 192 6.32 7.50 -1.15
C GLY A 192 7.04 6.21 -0.73
N LEU A 193 6.72 5.69 0.47
CA LEU A 193 7.25 4.41 0.95
C LEU A 193 6.33 3.25 0.58
N TRP A 194 6.88 2.07 0.31
CA TRP A 194 6.11 0.86 -0.05
C TRP A 194 5.33 0.24 1.11
N CYS A 195 5.60 0.67 2.34
CA CYS A 195 4.78 0.33 3.51
C CYS A 195 3.66 1.36 3.77
N ALA A 196 3.67 2.50 3.05
CA ALA A 196 2.62 3.50 3.21
C ALA A 196 1.33 3.08 2.48
N ARG A 197 0.19 3.39 3.10
CA ARG A 197 -1.12 3.38 2.44
C ARG A 197 -1.20 4.58 1.47
N PRO A 198 -1.88 4.42 0.32
CA PRO A 198 -2.22 5.58 -0.48
C PRO A 198 -3.06 6.56 0.37
N PRO A 199 -2.93 7.87 0.19
CA PRO A 199 -3.80 8.82 0.86
C PRO A 199 -5.26 8.54 0.48
N VAL A 200 -6.19 8.72 1.41
CA VAL A 200 -7.64 8.47 1.27
C VAL A 200 -8.35 9.72 1.77
N GLY A 201 -9.20 10.34 0.94
CA GLY A 201 -10.01 11.51 1.30
C GLY A 201 -9.24 12.79 1.62
N ALA A 202 -9.94 13.75 2.26
CA ALA A 202 -9.37 15.00 2.74
C ALA A 202 -8.36 14.75 3.89
N PRO A 203 -7.27 15.55 3.97
CA PRO A 203 -6.22 15.27 4.93
C PRO A 203 -6.66 15.52 6.36
N SER A 204 -6.56 14.50 7.22
CA SER A 204 -6.81 14.70 8.66
C SER A 204 -5.61 15.33 9.39
N LEU A 205 -4.39 15.13 8.85
CA LEU A 205 -3.11 15.45 9.48
C LEU A 205 -2.90 14.80 10.86
N ARG A 206 -3.77 13.87 11.26
CA ARG A 206 -3.65 13.20 12.55
C ARG A 206 -2.40 12.37 12.55
N ALA A 207 -1.64 12.49 13.63
CA ALA A 207 -0.38 11.82 13.78
C ALA A 207 -0.31 11.01 15.07
N ARG A 208 0.49 9.96 15.00
CA ARG A 208 0.94 9.21 16.17
C ARG A 208 2.45 9.15 16.18
N THR A 209 2.99 8.80 17.33
CA THR A 209 4.43 8.71 17.53
C THR A 209 4.82 7.36 18.08
N VAL A 210 6.00 6.90 17.64
CA VAL A 210 6.67 5.71 18.17
C VAL A 210 8.13 6.06 18.45
N HIS A 211 8.68 5.45 19.49
CA HIS A 211 10.03 5.73 19.97
C HIS A 211 10.90 4.48 19.85
N HIS A 212 12.17 4.68 19.53
CA HIS A 212 13.17 3.62 19.49
C HIS A 212 14.50 4.12 20.03
N GLU A 213 15.06 3.39 20.99
CA GLU A 213 16.41 3.65 21.53
C GLU A 213 17.45 3.00 20.64
N LEU A 214 18.40 3.77 20.11
CA LEU A 214 19.49 3.18 19.32
C LEU A 214 20.31 2.23 20.18
N SER A 215 20.49 1.02 19.65
CA SER A 215 21.22 -0.05 20.30
C SER A 215 22.67 0.37 20.56
N ALA A 216 23.29 -0.20 21.60
CA ALA A 216 24.70 0.07 21.89
C ALA A 216 25.63 -0.23 20.70
N PRO A 217 25.43 -1.31 19.92
CA PRO A 217 26.14 -1.55 18.67
C PRO A 217 25.96 -0.43 17.63
N ALA A 218 24.72 0.00 17.35
CA ALA A 218 24.45 1.06 16.39
C ALA A 218 25.16 2.36 16.77
N ARG A 219 25.07 2.74 18.05
CA ARG A 219 25.76 3.92 18.61
C ARG A 219 27.28 3.83 18.49
N ALA A 220 27.85 2.64 18.66
CA ALA A 220 29.29 2.43 18.49
C ALA A 220 29.74 2.64 17.04
N VAL A 221 28.93 2.16 16.06
CA VAL A 221 29.19 2.38 14.63
C VAL A 221 29.11 3.87 14.28
N VAL A 222 28.07 4.57 14.74
CA VAL A 222 27.92 6.02 14.51
C VAL A 222 29.14 6.80 15.04
N ARG A 223 29.55 6.54 16.29
CA ARG A 223 30.75 7.19 16.88
C ARG A 223 32.05 6.86 16.12
N ARG A 224 32.16 5.66 15.57
CA ARG A 224 33.29 5.28 14.72
C ARG A 224 33.28 6.09 13.42
N PHE A 225 32.13 6.17 12.75
CA PHE A 225 31.97 6.92 11.50
C PHE A 225 32.17 8.42 11.66
N GLN A 226 31.76 9.02 12.78
CA GLN A 226 32.06 10.43 13.05
C GLN A 226 33.58 10.71 12.97
N ARG A 227 34.39 9.80 13.53
CA ARG A 227 35.86 9.91 13.53
C ARG A 227 36.46 9.57 12.17
N GLU A 228 36.09 8.42 11.59
CA GLU A 228 36.67 7.92 10.35
C GLU A 228 36.28 8.75 9.12
N LEU A 229 35.02 9.19 9.06
CA LEU A 229 34.45 9.93 7.92
C LEU A 229 34.52 11.44 8.10
N ARG A 230 34.95 11.92 9.29
CA ARG A 230 34.97 13.34 9.67
C ARG A 230 33.62 14.01 9.40
N ALA A 231 32.54 13.38 9.87
CA ALA A 231 31.17 13.84 9.74
C ALA A 231 30.54 13.98 11.14
N SER A 232 29.56 14.88 11.29
CA SER A 232 28.79 14.97 12.54
C SER A 232 27.86 13.77 12.69
N GLU A 233 27.39 13.51 13.92
CA GLU A 233 26.36 12.48 14.18
C GLU A 233 25.13 12.70 13.31
N ALA A 234 24.64 13.95 13.26
CA ALA A 234 23.51 14.34 12.41
C ALA A 234 23.70 13.96 10.93
N VAL A 235 24.90 14.18 10.35
CA VAL A 235 25.16 13.85 8.94
C VAL A 235 25.23 12.34 8.71
N VAL A 236 25.83 11.57 9.64
CA VAL A 236 25.90 10.11 9.54
C VAL A 236 24.50 9.49 9.62
N LEU A 237 23.71 9.94 10.59
CA LEU A 237 22.34 9.49 10.79
C LEU A 237 21.42 9.91 9.62
N LEU A 238 21.55 11.14 9.12
CA LEU A 238 20.82 11.59 7.93
C LEU A 238 21.16 10.75 6.69
N ALA A 239 22.45 10.44 6.48
CA ALA A 239 22.88 9.58 5.36
C ALA A 239 22.27 8.18 5.46
N ALA A 240 22.24 7.60 6.67
CA ALA A 240 21.59 6.31 6.91
C ALA A 240 20.06 6.40 6.71
N TYR A 241 19.43 7.52 7.08
CA TYR A 241 18.00 7.73 6.89
C TYR A 241 17.64 7.85 5.40
N SER A 242 18.42 8.60 4.61
CA SER A 242 18.27 8.66 3.14
C SER A 242 18.35 7.28 2.51
N LEU A 243 19.33 6.47 2.94
CA LEU A 243 19.49 5.09 2.48
C LEU A 243 18.30 4.21 2.87
N LEU A 244 17.81 4.33 4.11
CA LEU A 244 16.63 3.61 4.58
C LEU A 244 15.40 3.93 3.72
N LEU A 245 15.12 5.21 3.48
CA LEU A 245 13.97 5.66 2.67
C LEU A 245 14.04 5.09 1.25
N ALA A 246 15.22 5.12 0.64
CA ALA A 246 15.43 4.56 -0.70
C ALA A 246 15.22 3.05 -0.75
N GLN A 247 15.70 2.31 0.26
CA GLN A 247 15.48 0.86 0.37
C GLN A 247 14.00 0.48 0.54
N HIS A 248 13.17 1.44 0.96
CA HIS A 248 11.74 1.26 1.23
C HIS A 248 10.84 2.02 0.26
N GLY A 249 11.36 2.45 -0.89
CA GLY A 249 10.54 2.86 -2.02
C GLY A 249 10.56 4.33 -2.39
N ALA A 250 11.25 5.20 -1.63
CA ALA A 250 11.36 6.62 -1.93
C ALA A 250 12.21 6.94 -3.19
N GLY A 251 12.74 5.92 -3.87
CA GLY A 251 13.63 6.06 -5.02
C GLY A 251 15.08 6.40 -4.62
N SER A 252 15.94 6.53 -5.62
CA SER A 252 17.35 6.88 -5.42
C SER A 252 17.60 8.39 -5.30
N ASP A 253 16.65 9.24 -5.70
CA ASP A 253 16.73 10.71 -5.56
C ASP A 253 15.81 11.16 -4.42
N VAL A 254 16.30 11.08 -3.18
CA VAL A 254 15.52 11.31 -1.97
C VAL A 254 15.62 12.78 -1.57
N VAL A 255 14.49 13.41 -1.23
CA VAL A 255 14.46 14.75 -0.63
C VAL A 255 13.88 14.68 0.77
N ILE A 256 14.65 15.21 1.72
CA ILE A 256 14.34 15.19 3.15
C ILE A 256 14.27 16.62 3.65
N GLY A 257 13.18 17.00 4.29
CA GLY A 257 13.09 18.27 4.98
C GLY A 257 13.93 18.28 6.24
N THR A 258 14.61 19.39 6.53
CA THR A 258 15.21 19.61 7.84
C THR A 258 14.89 21.03 8.34
N PRO A 259 14.44 21.20 9.59
CA PRO A 259 14.28 22.51 10.18
C PRO A 259 15.65 23.09 10.52
N VAL A 260 15.90 24.33 10.09
CA VAL A 260 17.11 25.08 10.41
C VAL A 260 16.75 26.39 11.08
N ASN A 261 17.51 26.75 12.11
CA ASN A 261 17.39 28.02 12.79
C ASN A 261 18.12 29.10 11.99
N VAL A 262 17.42 30.16 11.58
CA VAL A 262 17.99 31.28 10.81
C VAL A 262 18.27 32.53 11.65
N ARG A 263 18.24 32.42 12.99
CA ARG A 263 18.60 33.52 13.90
C ARG A 263 20.06 33.95 13.70
N ASP A 264 20.29 35.25 13.72
CA ASP A 264 21.63 35.82 13.82
C ASP A 264 22.10 35.88 15.29
N GLN A 265 23.32 36.41 15.52
CA GLN A 265 23.86 36.54 16.88
C GLN A 265 23.03 37.47 17.79
N ARG A 266 22.30 38.43 17.23
CA ARG A 266 21.46 39.37 17.99
C ARG A 266 20.15 38.71 18.43
N GLY A 267 19.66 37.78 17.62
CA GLY A 267 18.44 37.01 17.83
C GLY A 267 18.55 35.79 18.73
N MET A 268 19.72 35.51 19.31
CA MET A 268 20.01 34.23 19.96
C MET A 268 19.11 33.92 21.18
N ASN A 269 18.53 34.95 21.81
CA ASN A 269 17.56 34.83 22.91
C ASN A 269 16.13 35.26 22.52
N ALA A 270 15.86 35.49 21.22
CA ALA A 270 14.54 35.90 20.77
C ALA A 270 13.61 34.68 20.61
N ILE A 271 12.45 34.77 21.26
CA ILE A 271 11.29 33.92 20.96
C ILE A 271 10.69 34.43 19.65
N GLY A 272 10.24 33.51 18.79
CA GLY A 272 9.60 33.84 17.52
C GLY A 272 9.72 32.72 16.48
N TYR A 273 8.99 32.83 15.38
CA TYR A 273 9.09 31.90 14.26
C TYR A 273 10.31 32.22 13.38
N HIS A 274 11.46 31.65 13.74
CA HIS A 274 12.72 31.81 13.01
C HIS A 274 13.28 30.48 12.49
N ALA A 275 12.41 29.49 12.34
CA ALA A 275 12.73 28.26 11.63
C ALA A 275 12.52 28.48 10.12
N ASN A 276 13.37 27.86 9.32
CA ASN A 276 13.08 27.59 7.92
C ASN A 276 13.16 26.09 7.68
N LEU A 277 12.31 25.57 6.80
CA LEU A 277 12.42 24.19 6.36
C LEU A 277 13.28 24.16 5.10
N VAL A 278 14.32 23.33 5.12
CA VAL A 278 15.30 23.24 4.05
C VAL A 278 15.27 21.83 3.43
N PRO A 279 15.12 21.71 2.10
CA PRO A 279 15.10 20.44 1.41
C PRO A 279 16.53 19.95 1.17
N LEU A 280 16.85 18.79 1.70
CA LEU A 280 18.11 18.10 1.49
C LEU A 280 17.91 17.01 0.44
N ARG A 281 18.37 17.28 -0.79
CA ARG A 281 18.32 16.33 -1.90
C ARG A 281 19.57 15.46 -1.89
N VAL A 282 19.39 14.16 -1.66
CA VAL A 282 20.45 13.15 -1.62
C VAL A 282 20.19 12.13 -2.72
N ARG A 283 21.11 12.08 -3.70
CA ARG A 283 21.06 11.12 -4.81
C ARG A 283 21.96 9.94 -4.51
N LEU A 284 21.38 8.76 -4.36
CA LEU A 284 22.06 7.51 -4.06
C LEU A 284 22.45 6.80 -5.35
N ASP A 285 23.75 6.63 -5.53
CA ASP A 285 24.28 5.77 -6.59
C ASP A 285 24.28 4.31 -6.10
N PRO A 286 23.61 3.37 -6.79
CA PRO A 286 23.55 1.96 -6.38
C PRO A 286 24.93 1.29 -6.26
N GLU A 287 25.92 1.75 -7.03
CA GLU A 287 27.28 1.19 -7.04
C GLU A 287 28.20 1.87 -6.02
N ALA A 288 27.78 2.98 -5.42
CA ALA A 288 28.55 3.67 -4.41
C ALA A 288 28.50 2.93 -3.06
N ASP A 289 29.57 3.11 -2.28
CA ASP A 289 29.63 2.67 -0.89
C ASP A 289 29.00 3.71 0.06
N PHE A 290 28.80 3.33 1.33
CA PHE A 290 28.18 4.25 2.29
C PHE A 290 29.09 5.44 2.65
N ARG A 291 30.42 5.31 2.46
CA ARG A 291 31.38 6.40 2.64
C ARG A 291 31.11 7.55 1.65
N ALA A 292 30.85 7.22 0.39
CA ALA A 292 30.48 8.20 -0.63
C ALA A 292 29.15 8.89 -0.30
N VAL A 293 28.16 8.12 0.18
CA VAL A 293 26.86 8.67 0.61
C VAL A 293 27.01 9.67 1.76
N VAL A 294 27.80 9.35 2.79
CA VAL A 294 28.07 10.30 3.90
C VAL A 294 28.77 11.57 3.41
N LYS A 295 29.75 11.43 2.50
CA LYS A 295 30.49 12.57 1.94
C LYS A 295 29.58 13.50 1.15
N GLN A 296 28.71 12.94 0.31
CA GLN A 296 27.73 13.70 -0.46
C GLN A 296 26.72 14.38 0.47
N THR A 297 26.15 13.63 1.42
CA THR A 297 25.20 14.16 2.42
C THR A 297 25.80 15.32 3.19
N ARG A 298 27.09 15.23 3.59
CA ARG A 298 27.81 16.32 4.24
C ARG A 298 27.89 17.58 3.37
N SER A 299 28.21 17.43 2.08
CA SER A 299 28.28 18.55 1.14
C SER A 299 26.90 19.21 0.98
N THR A 300 25.88 18.41 0.71
CA THR A 300 24.49 18.86 0.58
C THR A 300 24.04 19.61 1.82
N PHE A 301 24.28 19.06 3.01
CA PHE A 301 23.88 19.68 4.28
C PHE A 301 24.54 21.05 4.51
N LEU A 302 25.86 21.15 4.31
CA LEU A 302 26.60 22.40 4.52
C LEU A 302 26.24 23.49 3.50
N GLU A 303 26.07 23.11 2.23
CA GLU A 303 25.65 24.04 1.18
C GLU A 303 24.21 24.52 1.42
N ALA A 304 23.30 23.61 1.75
CA ALA A 304 21.90 23.93 2.03
C ALA A 304 21.75 24.91 3.20
N ILE A 305 22.50 24.71 4.30
CA ILE A 305 22.49 25.63 5.45
C ILE A 305 23.01 27.02 5.07
N SER A 306 23.98 27.11 4.15
CA SER A 306 24.53 28.39 3.69
C SER A 306 23.53 29.24 2.92
N HIS A 307 22.41 28.63 2.48
CA HIS A 307 21.32 29.26 1.73
C HIS A 307 19.96 29.12 2.46
N ALA A 308 20.00 28.86 3.76
CA ALA A 308 18.82 28.61 4.59
C ALA A 308 17.91 29.82 4.81
N ASP A 309 18.34 31.03 4.43
CA ASP A 309 17.55 32.25 4.57
C ASP A 309 16.47 32.41 3.50
N VAL A 310 16.52 31.63 2.41
CA VAL A 310 15.51 31.61 1.35
C VAL A 310 14.29 30.79 1.79
N PRO A 311 13.09 31.38 1.93
CA PRO A 311 11.85 30.63 2.12
C PRO A 311 11.53 29.82 0.86
N LEU A 312 11.17 28.55 1.02
CA LEU A 312 10.90 27.67 -0.13
C LEU A 312 9.72 28.13 -0.99
N GLU A 313 8.78 28.83 -0.38
CA GLU A 313 7.62 29.42 -1.06
C GLU A 313 8.04 30.45 -2.12
N GLN A 314 9.23 31.05 -1.99
CA GLN A 314 9.75 32.00 -2.98
C GLN A 314 10.34 31.32 -4.22
N VAL A 315 10.78 30.06 -4.10
CA VAL A 315 11.38 29.30 -5.21
C VAL A 315 10.44 28.25 -5.81
N SER A 316 9.37 27.89 -5.09
CA SER A 316 8.34 26.92 -5.50
C SER A 316 7.81 27.11 -6.93
N PRO A 317 7.27 28.28 -7.33
CA PRO A 317 6.69 28.43 -8.67
C PRO A 317 7.71 28.19 -9.80
N ALA A 318 8.99 28.54 -9.57
CA ALA A 318 10.05 28.41 -10.57
C ALA A 318 10.64 27.00 -10.67
N VAL A 319 10.45 26.16 -9.64
CA VAL A 319 11.08 24.84 -9.53
C VAL A 319 10.08 23.72 -9.76
N LEU A 320 8.88 23.87 -9.22
CA LEU A 320 7.84 22.84 -9.29
C LEU A 320 6.99 22.98 -10.57
N GLY A 321 7.00 24.14 -11.22
CA GLY A 321 6.30 24.37 -12.49
C GLY A 321 4.82 23.99 -12.39
N ASP A 322 4.41 23.07 -13.26
CA ASP A 322 3.04 22.54 -13.37
C ASP A 322 2.77 21.33 -12.44
N ALA A 323 3.66 21.05 -11.47
CA ALA A 323 3.39 19.99 -10.50
C ALA A 323 2.22 20.42 -9.59
N PRO A 324 1.22 19.54 -9.35
CA PRO A 324 0.13 19.88 -8.44
C PRO A 324 0.71 20.22 -7.08
N SER A 325 0.61 21.50 -6.71
CA SER A 325 0.91 21.96 -5.36
C SER A 325 -0.13 21.34 -4.42
N SER A 326 0.27 20.26 -3.76
CA SER A 326 -0.52 19.70 -2.67
C SER A 326 -0.46 20.64 -1.46
N TRP A 327 -1.45 20.53 -0.57
CA TRP A 327 -1.39 21.07 0.78
C TRP A 327 -0.16 20.60 1.59
N ARG A 328 0.46 19.46 1.23
CA ARG A 328 1.73 18.99 1.79
C ARG A 328 2.86 19.91 1.31
N SER A 329 3.92 20.05 2.11
CA SER A 329 5.19 20.67 1.66
C SER A 329 5.52 20.18 0.25
N SER A 330 5.45 21.09 -0.72
CA SER A 330 5.48 20.73 -2.14
C SER A 330 6.85 20.21 -2.59
N PHE A 331 7.80 20.00 -1.67
CA PHE A 331 9.16 19.56 -1.94
C PHE A 331 9.54 18.22 -1.28
N PHE A 332 8.92 17.84 -0.17
CA PHE A 332 9.27 16.61 0.56
C PHE A 332 8.14 16.13 1.47
N ARG A 333 8.04 14.81 1.61
CA ARG A 333 7.05 14.12 2.46
C ARG A 333 7.64 13.61 3.78
N HIS A 334 8.97 13.59 3.85
CA HIS A 334 9.74 13.06 4.99
C HIS A 334 10.58 14.16 5.62
N LEU A 335 10.66 14.17 6.94
CA LEU A 335 11.44 15.15 7.70
C LEU A 335 12.50 14.45 8.58
N PHE A 336 13.67 15.07 8.70
CA PHE A 336 14.73 14.69 9.62
C PHE A 336 15.10 15.89 10.48
N ASN A 337 14.85 15.77 11.79
CA ASN A 337 15.14 16.81 12.77
C ASN A 337 16.15 16.29 13.79
N TYR A 338 17.32 16.91 13.84
CA TYR A 338 18.30 16.63 14.88
C TYR A 338 18.11 17.63 16.01
N VAL A 339 17.65 17.15 17.17
CA VAL A 339 17.32 17.97 18.35
C VAL A 339 18.34 17.67 19.45
N PRO A 340 19.43 18.46 19.58
CA PRO A 340 20.37 18.29 20.67
C PRO A 340 19.64 18.50 22.01
N GLY A 341 19.86 17.65 23.02
CA GLY A 341 19.21 17.79 24.33
C GLY A 341 19.36 19.20 24.90
N THR A 342 18.25 19.84 25.29
CA THR A 342 18.23 21.29 25.59
C THR A 342 17.95 21.66 27.05
N VAL A 343 17.78 20.70 27.98
CA VAL A 343 17.53 21.02 29.39
C VAL A 343 18.36 20.15 30.31
N ASP A 344 19.20 20.82 31.10
CA ASP A 344 20.00 20.24 32.17
C ASP A 344 19.09 19.66 33.26
N ALA A 345 19.24 18.36 33.56
CA ALA A 345 18.43 17.64 34.55
C ALA A 345 18.64 18.12 36.00
N SER A 346 19.57 19.05 36.23
CA SER A 346 19.92 19.58 37.55
C SER A 346 19.07 20.78 38.02
N ARG A 347 18.10 21.25 37.24
CA ARG A 347 17.31 22.44 37.61
C ARG A 347 16.26 22.14 38.68
N THR A 348 16.16 23.07 39.64
CA THR A 348 15.12 23.07 40.67
C THR A 348 14.27 24.33 40.61
N LEU A 349 13.03 24.25 41.04
CA LEU A 349 12.15 25.38 41.37
C LEU A 349 11.89 25.38 42.87
N THR A 350 12.37 26.40 43.59
CA THR A 350 12.24 26.53 45.06
C THR A 350 12.70 25.26 45.79
N GLY A 351 13.74 24.60 45.27
CA GLY A 351 14.29 23.34 45.78
C GLY A 351 13.62 22.06 45.26
N MET A 352 12.56 22.15 44.45
CA MET A 352 11.91 21.00 43.83
C MET A 352 12.55 20.66 42.47
N PRO A 353 12.99 19.42 42.22
CA PRO A 353 13.50 19.01 40.91
C PRO A 353 12.50 19.27 39.76
N VAL A 354 13.02 19.73 38.62
CA VAL A 354 12.25 19.98 37.39
C VAL A 354 12.73 19.09 36.26
N ARG A 355 11.77 18.51 35.53
CA ARG A 355 12.04 17.71 34.35
C ARG A 355 11.22 18.22 33.18
N HIS A 356 11.86 18.40 32.02
CA HIS A 356 11.13 18.71 30.79
C HIS A 356 10.20 17.54 30.41
N VAL A 357 8.97 17.86 30.01
CA VAL A 357 7.97 16.91 29.53
C VAL A 357 7.69 17.25 28.08
N MET A 358 7.88 16.28 27.20
CA MET A 358 7.48 16.43 25.81
C MET A 358 5.98 16.14 25.72
N VAL A 359 5.23 17.13 25.24
CA VAL A 359 3.78 17.03 25.03
C VAL A 359 3.52 17.19 23.54
N GLU A 360 2.78 16.24 22.97
CA GLU A 360 2.46 16.20 21.56
C GLU A 360 1.04 16.71 21.34
N ASN A 361 0.80 17.41 20.23
CA ASN A 361 -0.52 17.91 19.85
C ASN A 361 -1.33 16.89 19.02
N GLY A 362 -0.73 15.75 18.65
CA GLY A 362 -1.40 14.70 17.88
C GLY A 362 -1.53 14.96 16.37
N TYR A 363 -0.77 15.91 15.82
CA TYR A 363 -0.81 16.25 14.39
C TYR A 363 0.60 16.29 13.75
N SER A 364 0.68 16.01 12.45
CA SER A 364 1.89 16.16 11.64
C SER A 364 1.55 16.64 10.24
N ARG A 365 2.41 17.50 9.70
CA ARG A 365 2.32 18.06 8.34
C ARG A 365 2.99 17.18 7.29
N PHE A 366 3.66 16.12 7.73
CA PHE A 366 4.47 15.23 6.93
C PHE A 366 3.97 13.80 7.08
N ASP A 367 4.30 12.95 6.12
CA ASP A 367 3.89 11.55 6.22
C ASP A 367 4.73 10.83 7.29
N LEU A 368 6.03 11.19 7.39
CA LEU A 368 6.97 10.63 8.38
C LEU A 368 8.02 11.66 8.80
N GLU A 369 8.23 11.82 10.11
CA GLU A 369 9.24 12.71 10.70
C GLU A 369 10.11 11.95 11.68
N PHE A 370 11.43 11.94 11.46
CA PHE A 370 12.40 11.40 12.41
C PHE A 370 12.99 12.53 13.25
N PHE A 371 12.74 12.50 14.55
CA PHE A 371 13.38 13.35 15.55
C PHE A 371 14.48 12.55 16.24
N ILE A 372 15.73 12.96 16.00
CA ILE A 372 16.90 12.40 16.65
C ILE A 372 17.16 13.19 17.93
N MET A 373 17.14 12.50 19.07
CA MET A 373 17.28 13.09 20.39
C MET A 373 18.46 12.43 21.12
N PRO A 374 19.68 13.00 21.01
CA PRO A 374 20.82 12.56 21.79
C PRO A 374 20.64 12.92 23.27
N GLY A 375 20.88 11.97 24.17
CA GLY A 375 20.88 12.10 25.62
C GLY A 375 22.17 11.53 26.25
N GLU A 376 22.28 11.61 27.57
CA GLU A 376 23.47 11.13 28.30
C GLU A 376 23.65 9.61 28.16
N ASP A 377 22.55 8.85 28.20
CA ASP A 377 22.56 7.38 28.18
C ASP A 377 22.44 6.77 26.77
N GLY A 378 22.20 7.58 25.73
CA GLY A 378 21.96 7.09 24.36
C GLY A 378 21.31 8.10 23.43
N THR A 379 20.98 7.64 22.23
CA THR A 379 20.31 8.46 21.20
C THR A 379 18.95 7.80 20.93
N THR A 380 17.88 8.52 21.25
CA THR A 380 16.51 8.10 20.97
C THR A 380 16.09 8.62 19.60
N VAL A 381 15.43 7.79 18.80
CA VAL A 381 14.74 8.20 17.57
C VAL A 381 13.24 8.17 17.83
N ARG A 382 12.59 9.31 17.70
CA ARG A 382 11.13 9.42 17.73
C ARG A 382 10.63 9.60 16.30
N ALA A 383 9.78 8.69 15.84
CA ALA A 383 9.11 8.81 14.56
C ALA A 383 7.67 9.31 14.76
N ALA A 384 7.35 10.50 14.24
CA ALA A 384 5.98 10.96 14.11
C ALA A 384 5.48 10.65 12.70
N PHE A 385 4.26 10.15 12.57
CA PHE A 385 3.74 9.71 11.27
C PHE A 385 2.25 9.96 11.16
N CYS A 386 1.80 10.23 9.93
CA CYS A 386 0.39 10.39 9.59
C CYS A 386 -0.34 9.04 9.67
N VAL A 387 -1.41 8.97 10.45
CA VAL A 387 -2.17 7.71 10.66
C VAL A 387 -2.96 7.26 9.43
N ASP A 388 -3.19 8.19 8.50
CA ASP A 388 -3.82 7.88 7.21
C ASP A 388 -2.83 7.16 6.29
N ALA A 389 -1.52 7.41 6.46
CA ALA A 389 -0.46 6.84 5.64
C ALA A 389 0.18 5.59 6.26
N PHE A 390 0.31 5.50 7.58
CA PHE A 390 1.06 4.42 8.22
C PHE A 390 0.36 3.83 9.44
N ASP A 391 0.59 2.53 9.64
CA ASP A 391 0.30 1.85 10.89
C ASP A 391 1.48 1.93 11.86
N ALA A 392 1.21 2.02 13.16
CA ALA A 392 2.25 2.13 14.19
C ALA A 392 3.23 0.94 14.17
N ALA A 393 2.74 -0.26 13.80
CA ALA A 393 3.57 -1.46 13.67
C ALA A 393 4.59 -1.33 12.53
N ASP A 394 4.18 -0.80 11.38
CA ASP A 394 5.04 -0.62 10.21
C ASP A 394 6.15 0.41 10.49
N VAL A 395 5.81 1.52 11.16
CA VAL A 395 6.81 2.52 11.57
C VAL A 395 7.75 1.98 12.64
N GLY A 396 7.24 1.16 13.56
CA GLY A 396 8.06 0.44 14.54
C GLY A 396 9.08 -0.49 13.88
N LEU A 397 8.67 -1.24 12.85
CA LEU A 397 9.58 -2.07 12.05
C LEU A 397 10.60 -1.23 11.28
N LEU A 398 10.19 -0.07 10.74
CA LEU A 398 11.09 0.86 10.06
C LEU A 398 12.20 1.38 10.99
N LEU A 399 11.86 1.72 12.24
CA LEU A 399 12.84 2.11 13.27
C LEU A 399 13.81 0.98 13.63
N GLN A 400 13.31 -0.25 13.77
CA GLN A 400 14.17 -1.43 13.99
C GLN A 400 15.11 -1.68 12.81
N ARG A 401 14.64 -1.48 11.57
CA ARG A 401 15.48 -1.59 10.36
C ARG A 401 16.51 -0.47 10.30
N TYR A 402 16.18 0.73 10.76
CA TYR A 402 17.14 1.83 10.85
C TYR A 402 18.30 1.50 11.80
N ASP A 403 18.00 0.97 12.99
CA ASP A 403 19.03 0.49 13.93
C ASP A 403 19.88 -0.63 13.32
N ALA A 404 19.22 -1.66 12.76
CA ALA A 404 19.91 -2.79 12.15
C ALA A 404 20.77 -2.39 10.94
N LEU A 405 20.33 -1.40 10.15
CA LEU A 405 21.11 -0.82 9.06
C LEU A 405 22.38 -0.17 9.60
N LEU A 406 22.29 0.65 10.65
CA LEU A 406 23.45 1.27 11.30
C LEU A 406 24.44 0.21 11.82
N VAL A 407 23.96 -0.86 12.44
CA VAL A 407 24.82 -1.96 12.90
C VAL A 407 25.52 -2.64 11.73
N ARG A 408 24.77 -2.97 10.66
CA ARG A 408 25.30 -3.68 9.48
C ARG A 408 26.36 -2.88 8.74
N LEU A 409 26.16 -1.57 8.60
CA LEU A 409 27.16 -0.66 8.04
C LEU A 409 28.49 -0.72 8.82
N GLY A 410 28.45 -1.16 10.08
CA GLY A 410 29.60 -1.54 10.90
C GLY A 410 30.62 -2.42 10.17
N ASP A 411 30.16 -3.42 9.44
CA ASP A 411 31.01 -4.41 8.76
C ASP A 411 30.94 -4.30 7.23
N GLU A 412 29.93 -3.61 6.70
CA GLU A 412 29.65 -3.50 5.25
C GLU A 412 29.86 -2.08 4.70
N LEU A 413 30.71 -1.26 5.33
CA LEU A 413 30.92 0.15 4.96
C LEU A 413 31.29 0.34 3.48
N ASP A 414 32.16 -0.53 2.95
CA ASP A 414 32.68 -0.45 1.59
C ASP A 414 31.85 -1.30 0.60
N ARG A 415 30.73 -1.88 1.05
CA ARG A 415 29.82 -2.66 0.18
C ARG A 415 28.95 -1.71 -0.66
N PRO A 416 28.70 -2.00 -1.94
CA PRO A 416 27.79 -1.22 -2.76
C PRO A 416 26.40 -1.13 -2.15
N VAL A 417 25.79 0.04 -2.19
CA VAL A 417 24.45 0.32 -1.64
C VAL A 417 23.40 -0.66 -2.16
N ALA A 418 23.46 -1.02 -3.45
CA ALA A 418 22.52 -1.96 -4.06
C ALA A 418 22.58 -3.38 -3.48
N GLN A 419 23.71 -3.77 -2.87
CA GLN A 419 23.93 -5.11 -2.34
C GLN A 419 23.66 -5.22 -0.82
N LEU A 420 23.38 -4.09 -0.15
CA LEU A 420 23.03 -4.09 1.27
C LEU A 420 21.66 -4.71 1.47
N SER A 421 21.56 -5.66 2.40
CA SER A 421 20.28 -6.29 2.73
C SER A 421 19.32 -5.28 3.36
N ARG A 422 18.06 -5.34 2.92
CA ARG A 422 16.97 -4.46 3.38
C ARG A 422 16.20 -5.04 4.57
N ARG A 423 16.50 -6.28 4.96
CA ARG A 423 15.80 -7.02 6.03
C ARG A 423 16.40 -6.72 7.41
N GLY A 424 15.55 -6.50 8.40
CA GLY A 424 15.90 -6.38 9.82
C GLY A 424 15.77 -7.70 10.60
N PRO A 425 16.06 -7.69 11.92
CA PRO A 425 16.00 -8.88 12.77
C PRO A 425 14.63 -9.57 12.78
N SER A 426 13.55 -8.79 12.84
CA SER A 426 12.17 -9.30 12.82
C SER A 426 11.85 -10.05 11.53
N ASP A 427 12.40 -9.60 10.40
CA ASP A 427 12.22 -10.26 9.10
C ASP A 427 12.91 -11.64 9.08
N LEU A 428 14.05 -11.77 9.77
CA LEU A 428 14.82 -13.02 9.87
C LEU A 428 14.27 -13.99 10.93
N ALA A 429 13.44 -13.49 11.86
CA ALA A 429 12.85 -14.28 12.92
C ALA A 429 11.60 -15.06 12.47
N LEU A 430 11.06 -14.76 11.28
CA LEU A 430 9.95 -15.52 10.72
C LEU A 430 10.38 -16.98 10.51
N PRO A 431 9.55 -17.96 10.94
CA PRO A 431 9.88 -19.35 10.80
C PRO A 431 10.00 -19.69 9.32
N ALA A 432 11.21 -20.09 8.89
CA ALA A 432 11.37 -20.74 7.61
C ALA A 432 10.54 -22.03 7.60
N SER A 433 9.85 -22.29 6.51
CA SER A 433 9.14 -23.56 6.40
C SER A 433 10.09 -24.73 6.54
N PRO A 434 9.64 -25.81 7.21
CA PRO A 434 10.38 -27.05 7.15
C PRO A 434 10.48 -27.46 5.67
N PRO A 435 11.70 -27.76 5.17
CA PRO A 435 11.84 -28.32 3.84
C PRO A 435 11.03 -29.63 3.80
N ARG A 436 10.07 -29.70 2.87
CA ARG A 436 9.44 -30.98 2.52
C ARG A 436 10.38 -31.72 1.59
N THR A 437 10.49 -33.02 1.80
CA THR A 437 11.08 -33.90 0.78
C THR A 437 10.17 -33.92 -0.43
N ALA A 438 10.73 -33.60 -1.60
CA ALA A 438 10.03 -33.73 -2.89
C ALA A 438 9.43 -35.13 -3.03
N ALA A 439 8.30 -35.23 -3.75
CA ALA A 439 7.74 -36.52 -4.12
C ALA A 439 8.80 -37.36 -4.87
N THR A 440 9.06 -38.56 -4.39
CA THR A 440 9.98 -39.54 -4.99
C THR A 440 9.25 -40.57 -5.85
N THR A 441 7.92 -40.50 -5.89
CA THR A 441 7.03 -41.45 -6.55
C THR A 441 6.11 -40.69 -7.50
N SER A 442 5.89 -41.21 -8.71
CA SER A 442 5.02 -40.57 -9.68
C SER A 442 3.54 -40.80 -9.34
N VAL A 443 2.65 -39.98 -9.92
CA VAL A 443 1.19 -40.21 -9.82
C VAL A 443 0.80 -41.56 -10.44
N LEU A 444 1.51 -42.02 -11.46
CA LEU A 444 1.28 -43.32 -12.10
C LEU A 444 1.60 -44.48 -11.18
N ASP A 445 2.72 -44.41 -10.45
CA ASP A 445 3.10 -45.44 -9.48
C ASP A 445 2.07 -45.55 -8.35
N ALA A 446 1.56 -44.42 -7.87
CA ALA A 446 0.52 -44.39 -6.83
C ALA A 446 -0.82 -44.97 -7.32
N VAL A 447 -1.22 -44.67 -8.57
CA VAL A 447 -2.42 -45.27 -9.19
C VAL A 447 -2.22 -46.77 -9.38
N HIS A 448 -1.07 -47.18 -9.91
CA HIS A 448 -0.74 -48.59 -10.14
C HIS A 448 -0.71 -49.40 -8.83
N ALA A 449 -0.23 -48.81 -7.73
CA ALA A 449 -0.28 -49.46 -6.43
C ALA A 449 -1.72 -49.79 -6.00
N THR A 450 -2.69 -48.91 -6.32
CA THR A 450 -4.12 -49.18 -6.08
C THR A 450 -4.64 -50.29 -7.00
N VAL A 451 -4.30 -50.25 -8.30
CA VAL A 451 -4.68 -51.29 -9.28
C VAL A 451 -4.19 -52.66 -8.85
N ALA A 452 -2.93 -52.75 -8.39
CA ALA A 452 -2.32 -54.00 -7.93
C ALA A 452 -2.94 -54.51 -6.62
N ALA A 453 -3.35 -53.62 -5.73
CA ALA A 453 -3.95 -53.98 -4.45
C ALA A 453 -5.43 -54.41 -4.60
N ASN A 454 -6.22 -53.66 -5.37
CA ASN A 454 -7.64 -53.94 -5.59
C ASN A 454 -8.15 -53.33 -6.92
N PRO A 455 -8.12 -54.09 -8.04
CA PRO A 455 -8.52 -53.57 -9.35
C PRO A 455 -10.04 -53.32 -9.48
N ASP A 456 -10.87 -53.92 -8.61
CA ASP A 456 -12.33 -53.83 -8.69
C ASP A 456 -12.90 -52.57 -8.01
N LEU A 457 -12.06 -51.76 -7.36
CA LEU A 457 -12.48 -50.46 -6.84
C LEU A 457 -12.94 -49.55 -7.98
N VAL A 458 -13.98 -48.76 -7.75
CA VAL A 458 -14.45 -47.76 -8.72
C VAL A 458 -13.46 -46.58 -8.74
N ALA A 459 -12.91 -46.27 -9.90
CA ALA A 459 -11.98 -45.16 -10.10
C ALA A 459 -12.69 -43.89 -10.59
N VAL A 460 -13.52 -44.04 -11.63
CA VAL A 460 -14.26 -42.94 -12.27
C VAL A 460 -15.72 -43.33 -12.36
N ARG A 461 -16.61 -42.39 -12.03
CA ARG A 461 -18.05 -42.62 -12.09
C ARG A 461 -18.77 -41.41 -12.67
N ASP A 462 -19.70 -41.64 -13.59
CA ASP A 462 -20.72 -40.67 -13.97
C ASP A 462 -22.10 -41.09 -13.42
N ASP A 463 -23.19 -40.48 -13.89
CA ASP A 463 -24.53 -40.75 -13.38
C ASP A 463 -25.03 -42.17 -13.68
N THR A 464 -24.57 -42.77 -14.79
CA THR A 464 -25.06 -44.05 -15.33
C THR A 464 -24.06 -45.19 -15.16
N ASP A 465 -22.78 -44.91 -15.35
CA ASP A 465 -21.71 -45.89 -15.49
C ASP A 465 -20.60 -45.69 -14.44
N ALA A 466 -19.90 -46.78 -14.13
CA ALA A 466 -18.77 -46.78 -13.22
C ALA A 466 -17.64 -47.61 -13.82
N VAL A 467 -16.45 -47.05 -13.85
CA VAL A 467 -15.23 -47.70 -14.35
C VAL A 467 -14.32 -48.01 -13.18
N THR A 468 -13.87 -49.26 -13.11
CA THR A 468 -12.97 -49.71 -12.06
C THR A 468 -11.51 -49.31 -12.34
N TYR A 469 -10.66 -49.36 -11.31
CA TYR A 469 -9.22 -49.12 -11.45
C TYR A 469 -8.59 -50.08 -12.48
N GLY A 470 -8.99 -51.36 -12.48
CA GLY A 470 -8.50 -52.36 -13.44
C GLY A 470 -8.89 -52.05 -14.89
N GLN A 471 -10.15 -51.67 -15.12
CA GLN A 471 -10.64 -51.25 -16.43
C GLN A 471 -9.95 -49.96 -16.90
N LEU A 472 -9.84 -48.96 -16.03
CA LEU A 472 -9.19 -47.68 -16.32
C LEU A 472 -7.72 -47.87 -16.69
N TRP A 473 -6.99 -48.69 -15.90
CA TRP A 473 -5.58 -48.98 -16.15
C TRP A 473 -5.39 -49.73 -17.48
N SER A 474 -6.27 -50.68 -17.80
CA SER A 474 -6.20 -51.43 -19.05
C SER A 474 -6.39 -50.55 -20.28
N ALA A 475 -7.33 -49.59 -20.21
CA ALA A 475 -7.52 -48.58 -21.23
C ALA A 475 -6.32 -47.61 -21.33
N ALA A 476 -5.68 -47.27 -20.22
CA ALA A 476 -4.45 -46.48 -20.20
C ALA A 476 -3.28 -47.23 -20.88
N VAL A 477 -3.12 -48.53 -20.60
CA VAL A 477 -2.13 -49.41 -21.24
C VAL A 477 -2.39 -49.53 -22.75
N ALA A 478 -3.66 -49.65 -23.17
CA ALA A 478 -4.01 -49.64 -24.60
C ALA A 478 -3.68 -48.28 -25.25
N THR A 479 -3.93 -47.18 -24.55
CA THR A 479 -3.59 -45.84 -25.05
C THR A 479 -2.09 -45.63 -25.14
N ARG A 480 -1.31 -46.14 -24.18
CA ARG A 480 0.15 -46.18 -24.24
C ARG A 480 0.63 -46.86 -25.52
N ASP A 481 0.11 -48.05 -25.83
CA ASP A 481 0.50 -48.82 -27.02
C ASP A 481 0.22 -48.02 -28.31
N LEU A 482 -0.92 -47.33 -28.37
CA LEU A 482 -1.30 -46.45 -29.49
C LEU A 482 -0.33 -45.26 -29.64
N VAL A 483 0.02 -44.60 -28.53
CA VAL A 483 0.94 -43.46 -28.53
C VAL A 483 2.35 -43.90 -28.92
N ALA A 484 2.84 -45.01 -28.36
CA ALA A 484 4.13 -45.59 -28.68
C ALA A 484 4.25 -45.96 -30.17
N ALA A 485 3.19 -46.54 -30.75
CA ALA A 485 3.14 -46.85 -32.18
C ALA A 485 3.15 -45.58 -33.07
N SER A 486 2.67 -44.46 -32.55
CA SER A 486 2.63 -43.17 -33.27
C SER A 486 3.94 -42.37 -33.16
N GLY A 487 4.85 -42.73 -32.24
CA GLY A 487 6.15 -42.09 -32.07
C GLY A 487 6.10 -40.65 -31.54
N GLY A 488 4.96 -40.21 -31.00
CA GLY A 488 4.72 -38.85 -30.55
C GLY A 488 5.28 -38.57 -29.15
N SER A 489 6.02 -37.46 -28.98
CA SER A 489 6.53 -37.02 -27.68
C SER A 489 5.64 -35.97 -26.99
N THR A 490 4.74 -35.34 -27.75
CA THR A 490 3.70 -34.41 -27.28
C THR A 490 2.37 -34.80 -27.90
N VAL A 491 1.39 -35.12 -27.06
CA VAL A 491 0.11 -35.69 -27.46
C VAL A 491 -1.01 -34.80 -26.97
N ALA A 492 -1.88 -34.39 -27.89
CA ALA A 492 -3.11 -33.67 -27.54
C ALA A 492 -4.24 -34.68 -27.36
N VAL A 493 -5.08 -34.49 -26.33
CA VAL A 493 -6.23 -35.35 -26.07
C VAL A 493 -7.50 -34.50 -26.08
N LEU A 494 -8.45 -34.87 -26.94
CA LEU A 494 -9.75 -34.22 -27.08
C LEU A 494 -10.85 -35.24 -26.75
N ALA A 495 -11.38 -35.16 -25.54
CA ALA A 495 -12.47 -35.99 -25.06
C ALA A 495 -13.29 -35.23 -24.01
N PRO A 496 -14.59 -35.52 -23.86
CA PRO A 496 -15.36 -34.99 -22.74
C PRO A 496 -14.80 -35.51 -21.40
N ARG A 497 -15.13 -34.82 -20.31
CA ARG A 497 -14.78 -35.23 -18.94
C ARG A 497 -15.33 -36.64 -18.69
N GLY A 498 -14.48 -37.56 -18.24
CA GLY A 498 -14.87 -38.94 -18.03
C GLY A 498 -13.71 -39.94 -18.08
N ALA A 499 -14.07 -41.22 -18.00
CA ALA A 499 -13.10 -42.29 -17.86
C ALA A 499 -12.18 -42.44 -19.08
N GLN A 500 -12.67 -42.19 -20.30
CA GLN A 500 -11.84 -42.23 -21.52
C GLN A 500 -10.74 -41.15 -21.49
N LEU A 501 -11.07 -39.93 -21.07
CA LEU A 501 -10.09 -38.84 -20.95
C LEU A 501 -9.05 -39.16 -19.87
N ALA A 502 -9.50 -39.66 -18.70
CA ALA A 502 -8.62 -40.09 -17.63
C ALA A 502 -7.66 -41.20 -18.09
N ALA A 503 -8.17 -42.25 -18.74
CA ALA A 503 -7.35 -43.32 -19.30
C ALA A 503 -6.35 -42.80 -20.33
N ALA A 504 -6.77 -41.86 -21.19
CA ALA A 504 -5.90 -41.30 -22.22
C ALA A 504 -4.74 -40.50 -21.63
N TRP A 505 -4.98 -39.65 -20.62
CA TRP A 505 -3.90 -38.92 -19.92
C TRP A 505 -2.91 -39.87 -19.26
N LEU A 506 -3.41 -40.88 -18.52
CA LEU A 506 -2.55 -41.89 -17.90
C LEU A 506 -1.74 -42.66 -18.95
N GLY A 507 -2.36 -43.03 -20.08
CA GLY A 507 -1.71 -43.77 -21.16
C GLY A 507 -0.63 -42.99 -21.91
N VAL A 508 -0.86 -41.69 -22.14
CA VAL A 508 0.16 -40.79 -22.71
C VAL A 508 1.38 -40.72 -21.80
N TRP A 509 1.18 -40.58 -20.50
CA TRP A 509 2.27 -40.58 -19.52
C TRP A 509 2.98 -41.93 -19.42
N LEU A 510 2.24 -43.04 -19.49
CA LEU A 510 2.82 -44.39 -19.55
C LEU A 510 3.70 -44.60 -20.80
N ALA A 511 3.44 -43.86 -21.88
CA ALA A 511 4.28 -43.87 -23.08
C ALA A 511 5.51 -42.94 -22.97
N GLY A 512 5.68 -42.23 -21.85
CA GLY A 512 6.73 -41.22 -21.66
C GLY A 512 6.51 -39.93 -22.45
N ALA A 513 5.30 -39.72 -22.98
CA ALA A 513 4.93 -38.53 -23.72
C ALA A 513 4.23 -37.50 -22.81
N ARG A 514 4.25 -36.23 -23.22
CA ARG A 514 3.60 -35.14 -22.49
C ARG A 514 2.20 -34.86 -23.06
N CYS A 515 1.24 -34.57 -22.18
CA CYS A 515 -0.12 -34.21 -22.57
C CYS A 515 -0.22 -32.71 -22.92
N VAL A 516 -1.05 -32.36 -23.89
CA VAL A 516 -1.57 -31.00 -24.02
C VAL A 516 -2.99 -30.98 -23.44
N LEU A 517 -3.22 -30.15 -22.43
CA LEU A 517 -4.53 -30.02 -21.81
C LEU A 517 -5.42 -29.16 -22.70
N LEU A 518 -6.47 -29.78 -23.27
CA LEU A 518 -7.44 -29.15 -24.13
C LEU A 518 -8.85 -29.54 -23.69
N ASP A 519 -9.83 -28.71 -24.03
CA ASP A 519 -11.24 -29.01 -23.80
C ASP A 519 -11.98 -28.92 -25.13
N PRO A 520 -12.69 -29.99 -25.56
CA PRO A 520 -13.40 -30.00 -26.84
C PRO A 520 -14.51 -28.96 -26.94
N THR A 521 -14.93 -28.35 -25.83
CA THR A 521 -15.91 -27.25 -25.80
C THR A 521 -15.30 -25.89 -26.16
N GLN A 522 -13.96 -25.79 -26.24
CA GLN A 522 -13.28 -24.55 -26.62
C GLN A 522 -13.55 -24.18 -28.09
N PRO A 523 -13.53 -22.88 -28.43
CA PRO A 523 -13.68 -22.44 -29.81
C PRO A 523 -12.67 -23.12 -30.75
N ILE A 524 -13.13 -23.53 -31.94
CA ILE A 524 -12.29 -24.21 -32.94
C ILE A 524 -11.01 -23.42 -33.28
N PRO A 525 -11.05 -22.09 -33.49
CA PRO A 525 -9.83 -21.32 -33.73
C PRO A 525 -8.80 -21.42 -32.61
N ASP A 526 -9.26 -21.44 -31.35
CA ASP A 526 -8.37 -21.54 -30.18
C ASP A 526 -7.73 -22.93 -30.10
N LEU A 527 -8.51 -23.98 -30.31
CA LEU A 527 -8.00 -25.35 -30.39
C LEU A 527 -6.96 -25.50 -31.50
N ALA A 528 -7.23 -24.96 -32.69
CA ALA A 528 -6.29 -24.99 -33.81
C ALA A 528 -4.99 -24.25 -33.49
N ALA A 529 -5.07 -23.06 -32.89
CA ALA A 529 -3.90 -22.26 -32.52
C ALA A 529 -3.04 -22.96 -31.46
N ARG A 530 -3.67 -23.59 -30.44
CA ARG A 530 -2.97 -24.33 -29.38
C ARG A 530 -2.35 -25.64 -29.88
N LEU A 531 -3.03 -26.35 -30.78
CA LEU A 531 -2.46 -27.53 -31.44
C LEU A 531 -1.24 -27.16 -32.29
N ALA A 532 -1.31 -26.05 -33.02
CA ALA A 532 -0.19 -25.56 -33.81
C ALA A 532 1.01 -25.13 -32.94
N ASP A 533 0.77 -24.37 -31.86
CA ASP A 533 1.84 -23.89 -30.96
C ASP A 533 2.49 -25.04 -30.17
N SER A 534 1.72 -26.03 -29.73
CA SER A 534 2.25 -27.17 -28.97
C SER A 534 3.03 -28.19 -29.82
N GLY A 535 2.82 -28.18 -31.14
CA GLY A 535 3.40 -29.19 -32.04
C GLY A 535 2.91 -30.61 -31.76
N ALA A 536 1.72 -30.76 -31.17
CA ALA A 536 1.21 -32.06 -30.74
C ALA A 536 0.96 -33.02 -31.92
N ALA A 537 1.58 -34.20 -31.86
CA ALA A 537 1.37 -35.29 -32.80
C ALA A 537 1.68 -36.63 -32.10
N PRO A 538 0.75 -37.60 -32.04
CA PRO A 538 -0.62 -37.55 -32.59
C PRO A 538 -1.59 -36.69 -31.76
N VAL A 539 -2.76 -36.43 -32.35
CA VAL A 539 -3.96 -35.97 -31.62
C VAL A 539 -4.84 -37.19 -31.36
N LEU A 540 -5.23 -37.41 -30.11
CA LEU A 540 -6.17 -38.45 -29.71
C LEU A 540 -7.56 -37.83 -29.51
N ALA A 541 -8.59 -38.44 -30.07
CA ALA A 541 -9.97 -37.97 -29.95
C ALA A 541 -10.91 -39.09 -29.49
N ALA A 542 -11.85 -38.76 -28.61
CA ALA A 542 -12.95 -39.66 -28.26
C ALA A 542 -13.81 -39.98 -29.49
N GLU A 543 -14.59 -41.05 -29.40
CA GLU A 543 -15.57 -41.40 -30.42
C GLU A 543 -16.63 -40.29 -30.55
N GLY A 544 -17.09 -40.01 -31.77
CA GLY A 544 -18.08 -38.95 -32.04
C GLY A 544 -17.52 -37.52 -32.17
N LEU A 545 -16.25 -37.25 -31.81
CA LEU A 545 -15.61 -35.96 -32.07
C LEU A 545 -14.96 -35.94 -33.46
N PRO A 546 -15.43 -35.11 -34.42
CA PRO A 546 -14.92 -35.09 -35.78
C PRO A 546 -13.64 -34.25 -35.89
N VAL A 547 -12.52 -34.79 -35.40
CA VAL A 547 -11.19 -34.16 -35.53
C VAL A 547 -10.43 -34.84 -36.68
N PRO A 548 -10.20 -34.17 -37.82
CA PRO A 548 -9.50 -34.75 -38.97
C PRO A 548 -8.09 -35.23 -38.60
N GLY A 549 -7.75 -36.47 -38.97
CA GLY A 549 -6.43 -37.04 -38.73
C GLY A 549 -6.13 -37.45 -37.28
N ALA A 550 -7.08 -37.29 -36.34
CA ALA A 550 -6.91 -37.76 -34.98
C ALA A 550 -7.04 -39.29 -34.88
N ALA A 551 -6.18 -39.90 -34.07
CA ALA A 551 -6.33 -41.29 -33.68
C ALA A 551 -7.44 -41.42 -32.63
N ARG A 552 -8.11 -42.58 -32.59
CA ARG A 552 -9.21 -42.81 -31.64
C ARG A 552 -8.68 -43.32 -30.31
N ILE A 553 -9.17 -42.72 -29.22
CA ILE A 553 -8.91 -43.22 -27.87
C ILE A 553 -9.50 -44.63 -27.75
N PRO A 554 -8.74 -45.63 -27.27
CA PRO A 554 -9.26 -46.97 -27.06
C PRO A 554 -10.50 -46.98 -26.16
N ALA A 555 -11.48 -47.83 -26.51
CA ALA A 555 -12.65 -48.05 -25.67
C ALA A 555 -12.27 -48.73 -24.36
N ILE A 556 -13.04 -48.47 -23.31
CA ILE A 556 -12.89 -49.14 -22.01
C ILE A 556 -13.63 -50.48 -22.10
N THR A 557 -12.94 -51.57 -21.75
CA THR A 557 -13.46 -52.94 -21.83
C THR A 557 -13.29 -53.65 -20.49
N ASP A 558 -13.96 -54.79 -20.31
CA ASP A 558 -13.82 -55.64 -19.13
C ASP A 558 -12.51 -56.46 -19.11
N GLU A 559 -11.72 -56.41 -20.19
CA GLU A 559 -10.45 -57.12 -20.27
C GLU A 559 -9.37 -56.42 -19.43
N ILE A 560 -8.93 -57.07 -18.35
CA ILE A 560 -7.90 -56.52 -17.46
C ILE A 560 -6.50 -56.88 -17.96
N ARG A 561 -5.69 -55.86 -18.23
CA ARG A 561 -4.26 -55.98 -18.56
C ARG A 561 -3.42 -55.74 -17.30
N ALA A 562 -2.72 -56.77 -16.84
CA ALA A 562 -1.87 -56.73 -15.62
C ALA A 562 -0.46 -56.13 -15.85
N ASP A 563 -0.26 -55.40 -16.94
CA ASP A 563 1.06 -54.88 -17.30
C ASP A 563 1.48 -53.78 -16.32
N ALA A 564 2.71 -53.87 -15.81
CA ALA A 564 3.30 -52.95 -14.82
C ALA A 564 4.48 -52.20 -15.47
N PRO A 565 4.22 -51.07 -16.15
CA PRO A 565 5.26 -50.35 -16.87
C PRO A 565 6.20 -49.66 -15.90
N ALA A 566 7.43 -49.37 -16.34
CA ALA A 566 8.29 -48.46 -15.60
C ALA A 566 7.61 -47.09 -15.49
N GLY A 567 7.66 -46.47 -14.30
CA GLY A 567 7.17 -45.12 -14.08
C GLY A 567 7.89 -44.09 -14.98
N PRO A 568 7.29 -42.92 -15.23
CA PRO A 568 7.90 -41.88 -16.05
C PRO A 568 9.14 -41.30 -15.36
N ASP A 569 10.02 -40.70 -16.14
CA ASP A 569 11.04 -39.80 -15.60
C ASP A 569 10.34 -38.62 -14.89
N LEU A 570 10.62 -38.45 -13.59
CA LEU A 570 10.00 -37.41 -12.77
C LEU A 570 10.36 -36.00 -13.24
N ASP A 571 11.52 -35.83 -13.87
CA ASP A 571 11.97 -34.53 -14.36
C ASP A 571 11.51 -34.25 -15.81
N ALA A 572 10.89 -35.22 -16.47
CA ALA A 572 10.23 -35.03 -17.75
C ALA A 572 8.92 -34.22 -17.59
N VAL A 573 8.58 -33.47 -18.64
CA VAL A 573 7.33 -32.70 -18.71
C VAL A 573 6.14 -33.65 -18.80
N ALA A 574 5.23 -33.56 -17.85
CA ALA A 574 3.97 -34.31 -17.82
C ALA A 574 2.91 -33.66 -18.70
N TYR A 575 2.75 -32.33 -18.63
CA TYR A 575 1.73 -31.63 -19.41
C TYR A 575 2.08 -30.18 -19.77
N LEU A 576 1.37 -29.69 -20.79
CA LEU A 576 1.29 -28.30 -21.23
C LEU A 576 -0.10 -27.76 -20.87
N ALA A 577 -0.16 -26.69 -20.08
CA ALA A 577 -1.39 -25.99 -19.74
C ALA A 577 -1.40 -24.56 -20.32
N TYR A 578 -2.34 -24.31 -21.24
CA TYR A 578 -2.48 -23.01 -21.88
C TYR A 578 -3.15 -22.00 -20.96
N GLN A 579 -2.57 -20.80 -20.89
CA GLN A 579 -3.10 -19.70 -20.08
C GLN A 579 -4.32 -19.08 -20.79
N PRO A 580 -5.50 -19.03 -20.13
CA PRO A 580 -6.75 -18.62 -20.77
C PRO A 580 -6.75 -17.16 -21.20
N ASP A 581 -6.12 -16.27 -20.42
CA ASP A 581 -6.14 -14.81 -20.63
C ASP A 581 -4.93 -14.30 -21.44
N ALA A 582 -4.12 -15.19 -22.02
CA ALA A 582 -2.99 -14.78 -22.83
C ALA A 582 -3.46 -14.32 -24.23
N PRO A 583 -2.98 -13.16 -24.74
CA PRO A 583 -3.39 -12.63 -26.05
C PRO A 583 -2.93 -13.51 -27.23
N ALA A 584 -2.01 -14.43 -26.98
CA ALA A 584 -1.55 -15.46 -27.90
C ALA A 584 -1.33 -16.76 -27.13
N PRO A 585 -1.34 -17.94 -27.80
CA PRO A 585 -1.10 -19.22 -27.14
C PRO A 585 0.19 -19.20 -26.32
N LEU A 586 0.04 -19.37 -25.01
CA LEU A 586 1.12 -19.44 -24.04
C LEU A 586 0.87 -20.63 -23.11
N ALA A 587 1.64 -21.70 -23.29
CA ALA A 587 1.56 -22.88 -22.42
C ALA A 587 2.66 -22.87 -21.36
N VAL A 588 2.27 -23.22 -20.14
CA VAL A 588 3.19 -23.57 -19.05
C VAL A 588 3.52 -25.05 -19.15
N THR A 589 4.79 -25.40 -18.93
CA THR A 589 5.25 -26.80 -18.88
C THR A 589 5.42 -27.27 -17.44
N VAL A 590 4.75 -28.37 -17.07
CA VAL A 590 4.80 -28.93 -15.72
C VAL A 590 5.41 -30.33 -15.76
N THR A 591 6.34 -30.62 -14.86
CA THR A 591 7.00 -31.93 -14.76
C THR A 591 6.18 -32.94 -13.96
N HIS A 592 6.49 -34.23 -14.12
CA HIS A 592 5.88 -35.28 -13.30
C HIS A 592 6.14 -35.09 -11.80
N ARG A 593 7.33 -34.60 -11.42
CA ARG A 593 7.69 -34.25 -10.05
C ARG A 593 6.79 -33.15 -9.50
N ALA A 594 6.63 -32.05 -10.23
CA ALA A 594 5.81 -30.92 -9.82
C ALA A 594 4.33 -31.31 -9.67
N LEU A 595 3.82 -32.11 -10.61
CA LEU A 595 2.46 -32.66 -10.54
C LEU A 595 2.28 -33.58 -9.33
N ALA A 596 3.21 -34.53 -9.10
CA ALA A 596 3.13 -35.44 -7.96
C ALA A 596 3.18 -34.70 -6.61
N ASP A 597 4.07 -33.72 -6.45
CA ASP A 597 4.12 -32.92 -5.24
C ASP A 597 2.86 -32.06 -5.05
N ALA A 598 2.32 -31.48 -6.13
CA ALA A 598 1.06 -30.73 -6.08
C ALA A 598 -0.12 -31.59 -5.60
N VAL A 599 -0.29 -32.78 -6.18
CA VAL A 599 -1.37 -33.73 -5.82
C VAL A 599 -1.20 -34.22 -4.39
N ALA A 600 0.01 -34.62 -3.99
CA ALA A 600 0.27 -35.12 -2.64
C ALA A 600 -0.06 -34.09 -1.56
N ARG A 601 0.37 -32.83 -1.73
CA ARG A 601 0.08 -31.75 -0.77
C ARG A 601 -1.40 -31.44 -0.69
N LEU A 602 -2.08 -31.48 -1.82
CA LEU A 602 -3.51 -31.25 -1.86
C LEU A 602 -4.24 -32.37 -1.11
N ALA A 603 -3.90 -33.63 -1.41
CA ALA A 603 -4.48 -34.80 -0.76
C ALA A 603 -4.27 -34.75 0.76
N GLU A 604 -3.06 -34.51 1.24
CA GLU A 604 -2.76 -34.37 2.69
C GLU A 604 -3.57 -33.26 3.38
N ARG A 605 -3.98 -32.23 2.64
CA ARG A 605 -4.75 -31.11 3.19
C ARG A 605 -6.24 -31.43 3.29
N VAL A 606 -6.79 -32.13 2.30
CA VAL A 606 -8.24 -32.28 2.11
C VAL A 606 -8.78 -33.63 2.54
N THR A 607 -7.91 -34.63 2.75
CA THR A 607 -8.32 -35.98 3.16
C THR A 607 -7.28 -36.66 4.06
N THR A 608 -7.73 -37.66 4.82
CA THR A 608 -6.89 -38.56 5.63
C THR A 608 -6.91 -40.00 5.11
N GLY A 609 -7.61 -40.27 4.01
CA GLY A 609 -7.77 -41.58 3.39
C GLY A 609 -8.29 -41.48 1.96
N PRO A 610 -8.90 -42.54 1.39
CA PRO A 610 -9.47 -42.52 0.05
C PRO A 610 -10.49 -41.40 -0.13
N ALA A 611 -10.21 -40.48 -1.06
CA ALA A 611 -11.05 -39.30 -1.30
C ALA A 611 -12.14 -39.54 -2.35
N VAL A 612 -13.34 -39.00 -2.12
CA VAL A 612 -14.36 -38.84 -3.17
C VAL A 612 -14.36 -37.40 -3.66
N THR A 613 -13.88 -37.15 -4.88
CA THR A 613 -13.78 -35.82 -5.49
C THR A 613 -14.85 -35.62 -6.56
N SER A 614 -15.23 -34.37 -6.85
CA SER A 614 -16.00 -34.01 -8.04
C SER A 614 -15.08 -33.53 -9.16
N TRP A 615 -15.28 -34.01 -10.39
CA TRP A 615 -14.65 -33.46 -11.59
C TRP A 615 -15.54 -32.38 -12.20
N LEU A 616 -15.39 -31.15 -11.71
CA LEU A 616 -16.12 -29.95 -12.16
C LEU A 616 -15.29 -29.10 -13.12
N SER A 617 -13.97 -29.08 -12.98
CA SER A 617 -13.10 -28.18 -13.75
C SER A 617 -12.97 -28.59 -15.22
N SER A 618 -12.76 -27.60 -16.10
CA SER A 618 -12.50 -27.83 -17.53
C SER A 618 -11.23 -28.67 -17.73
N SER A 619 -11.25 -29.57 -18.71
CA SER A 619 -10.09 -30.43 -19.02
C SER A 619 -8.90 -29.67 -19.60
N ALA A 620 -9.06 -28.39 -19.94
CA ALA A 620 -7.96 -27.52 -20.35
C ALA A 620 -7.13 -26.96 -19.17
N THR A 621 -7.53 -27.25 -17.93
CA THR A 621 -6.90 -26.71 -16.71
C THR A 621 -6.23 -27.81 -15.90
N ASP A 622 -5.22 -27.45 -15.12
CA ASP A 622 -4.60 -28.37 -14.16
C ASP A 622 -5.49 -28.65 -12.93
N ALA A 623 -6.47 -27.78 -12.66
CA ALA A 623 -7.54 -28.01 -11.70
C ALA A 623 -8.26 -29.36 -11.95
N ALA A 624 -8.59 -29.68 -13.21
CA ALA A 624 -9.17 -30.97 -13.58
C ALA A 624 -8.25 -32.16 -13.26
N LEU A 625 -6.94 -32.00 -13.47
CA LEU A 625 -5.96 -33.03 -13.09
C LEU A 625 -5.92 -33.22 -11.57
N THR A 626 -5.96 -32.14 -10.79
CA THR A 626 -5.96 -32.26 -9.32
C THR A 626 -7.23 -32.94 -8.78
N GLU A 627 -8.41 -32.60 -9.32
CA GLU A 627 -9.68 -33.25 -8.97
C GLU A 627 -9.64 -34.76 -9.24
N LEU A 628 -9.12 -35.15 -10.41
CA LEU A 628 -8.95 -36.56 -10.79
C LEU A 628 -7.91 -37.27 -9.91
N LEU A 629 -6.70 -36.71 -9.83
CA LEU A 629 -5.54 -37.42 -9.28
C LEU A 629 -5.53 -37.49 -7.76
N VAL A 630 -6.15 -36.53 -7.04
CA VAL A 630 -6.32 -36.66 -5.58
C VAL A 630 -7.14 -37.89 -5.23
N ALA A 631 -8.25 -38.14 -5.95
CA ALA A 631 -9.01 -39.37 -5.77
C ALA A 631 -8.18 -40.60 -6.16
N LEU A 632 -7.59 -40.59 -7.36
CA LEU A 632 -6.93 -41.78 -7.88
C LEU A 632 -5.72 -42.22 -7.06
N THR A 633 -4.89 -41.27 -6.59
CA THR A 633 -3.67 -41.54 -5.82
C THR A 633 -3.93 -41.92 -4.36
N THR A 634 -5.13 -41.67 -3.85
CA THR A 634 -5.55 -42.06 -2.48
C THR A 634 -6.37 -43.36 -2.45
N GLY A 635 -6.58 -44.00 -3.61
CA GLY A 635 -7.44 -45.18 -3.74
C GLY A 635 -8.93 -44.88 -3.67
N GLY A 636 -9.31 -43.62 -3.87
CA GLY A 636 -10.68 -43.12 -3.84
C GLY A 636 -11.38 -43.21 -5.19
N ARG A 637 -12.34 -42.30 -5.43
CA ARG A 637 -13.04 -42.23 -6.73
C ARG A 637 -13.36 -40.79 -7.12
N VAL A 638 -13.33 -40.51 -8.41
CA VAL A 638 -13.80 -39.23 -8.95
C VAL A 638 -15.21 -39.38 -9.51
N VAL A 639 -16.06 -38.38 -9.25
CA VAL A 639 -17.42 -38.28 -9.77
C VAL A 639 -17.45 -37.21 -10.85
N VAL A 640 -17.77 -37.59 -12.09
CA VAL A 640 -17.89 -36.66 -13.22
C VAL A 640 -19.14 -35.81 -12.99
N ALA A 641 -18.95 -34.51 -12.81
CA ALA A 641 -20.07 -33.61 -12.56
C ALA A 641 -20.75 -33.19 -13.88
N PRO A 642 -22.10 -33.22 -13.95
CA PRO A 642 -22.84 -32.74 -15.11
C PRO A 642 -22.59 -31.24 -15.30
N GLU A 643 -22.76 -30.75 -16.52
CA GLU A 643 -22.44 -29.35 -16.86
C GLU A 643 -23.30 -28.36 -16.07
N GLU A 644 -24.55 -28.73 -15.81
CA GLU A 644 -25.53 -27.97 -15.04
C GLU A 644 -25.04 -27.69 -13.60
N ALA A 645 -24.23 -28.57 -13.00
CA ALA A 645 -23.72 -28.39 -11.64
C ALA A 645 -22.77 -27.19 -11.48
N ARG A 646 -22.37 -26.54 -12.59
CA ARG A 646 -21.60 -25.29 -12.58
C ARG A 646 -22.46 -24.03 -12.45
N THR A 647 -23.77 -24.15 -12.71
CA THR A 647 -24.71 -23.01 -12.76
C THR A 647 -25.97 -23.25 -11.92
N ASP A 648 -26.23 -24.48 -11.50
CA ASP A 648 -27.36 -24.88 -10.65
C ASP A 648 -26.85 -25.51 -9.35
N GLY A 649 -27.07 -24.82 -8.23
CA GLY A 649 -26.65 -25.31 -6.91
C GLY A 649 -27.45 -26.49 -6.39
N HIS A 650 -28.69 -26.71 -6.87
CA HIS A 650 -29.41 -27.94 -6.58
C HIS A 650 -28.77 -29.15 -7.24
N ALA A 651 -28.35 -29.03 -8.51
CA ALA A 651 -27.64 -30.09 -9.22
C ALA A 651 -26.31 -30.44 -8.51
N LEU A 652 -25.54 -29.43 -8.10
CA LEU A 652 -24.31 -29.64 -7.33
C LEU A 652 -24.59 -30.30 -5.96
N GLY A 653 -25.57 -29.79 -5.21
CA GLY A 653 -25.93 -30.33 -3.90
C GLY A 653 -26.43 -31.79 -3.97
N GLU A 654 -27.16 -32.14 -5.03
CA GLU A 654 -27.64 -33.49 -5.28
C GLU A 654 -26.49 -34.44 -5.65
N LEU A 655 -25.54 -34.00 -6.49
CA LEU A 655 -24.33 -34.75 -6.80
C LEU A 655 -23.52 -35.06 -5.53
N VAL A 656 -23.32 -34.05 -4.68
CA VAL A 656 -22.60 -34.20 -3.39
C VAL A 656 -23.30 -35.22 -2.50
N ARG A 657 -24.63 -35.13 -2.40
CA ARG A 657 -25.44 -36.03 -1.57
C ARG A 657 -25.46 -37.47 -2.10
N ARG A 658 -25.74 -37.64 -3.39
CA ARG A 658 -25.96 -38.94 -4.04
C ARG A 658 -24.68 -39.76 -4.09
N HIS A 659 -23.56 -39.12 -4.42
CA HIS A 659 -22.29 -39.80 -4.60
C HIS A 659 -21.35 -39.69 -3.39
N GLY A 660 -21.75 -38.94 -2.37
CA GLY A 660 -20.99 -38.76 -1.14
C GLY A 660 -19.69 -37.99 -1.34
N VAL A 661 -19.68 -37.02 -2.26
CA VAL A 661 -18.50 -36.21 -2.57
C VAL A 661 -18.00 -35.52 -1.30
N GLN A 662 -16.69 -35.62 -1.05
CA GLN A 662 -16.00 -35.07 0.11
C GLN A 662 -15.24 -33.80 -0.22
N VAL A 663 -14.74 -33.70 -1.45
CA VAL A 663 -13.88 -32.61 -1.91
C VAL A 663 -14.50 -32.01 -3.16
N VAL A 664 -14.82 -30.71 -3.09
CA VAL A 664 -15.38 -29.93 -4.20
C VAL A 664 -14.49 -28.73 -4.46
N GLN A 665 -14.08 -28.55 -5.69
CA GLN A 665 -13.25 -27.43 -6.12
C GLN A 665 -13.99 -26.63 -7.19
N ALA A 666 -14.01 -25.31 -7.04
CA ALA A 666 -14.52 -24.40 -8.07
C ALA A 666 -13.96 -22.98 -7.86
N PRO A 667 -13.88 -22.15 -8.91
CA PRO A 667 -13.51 -20.74 -8.78
C PRO A 667 -14.65 -19.92 -8.12
N PRO A 668 -14.35 -18.74 -7.55
CA PRO A 668 -15.33 -17.81 -7.00
C PRO A 668 -16.53 -17.51 -7.90
N ALA A 669 -16.33 -17.40 -9.23
CA ALA A 669 -17.44 -17.21 -10.18
C ALA A 669 -18.49 -18.33 -10.12
N VAL A 670 -18.06 -19.59 -10.08
CA VAL A 670 -18.98 -20.74 -9.96
C VAL A 670 -19.64 -20.77 -8.58
N TRP A 671 -18.88 -20.51 -7.51
CA TRP A 671 -19.43 -20.49 -6.16
C TRP A 671 -20.52 -19.43 -5.97
N ARG A 672 -20.40 -18.25 -6.59
CA ARG A 672 -21.45 -17.21 -6.54
C ARG A 672 -22.79 -17.73 -7.04
N GLU A 673 -22.79 -18.48 -8.13
CA GLU A 673 -24.02 -19.02 -8.73
C GLU A 673 -24.64 -20.14 -7.89
N VAL A 674 -23.82 -21.00 -7.29
CA VAL A 674 -24.30 -22.27 -6.72
C VAL A 674 -24.43 -22.29 -5.20
N VAL A 675 -23.71 -21.41 -4.47
CA VAL A 675 -23.55 -21.54 -3.01
C VAL A 675 -24.86 -21.46 -2.23
N GLU A 676 -25.76 -20.56 -2.64
CA GLU A 676 -27.03 -20.33 -1.94
C GLU A 676 -27.92 -21.58 -1.96
N GLN A 677 -28.02 -22.23 -3.12
CA GLN A 677 -28.87 -23.42 -3.32
C GLN A 677 -28.18 -24.73 -2.88
N ALA A 678 -26.86 -24.83 -3.05
CA ALA A 678 -26.09 -25.98 -2.58
C ALA A 678 -26.09 -26.06 -1.04
N GLY A 679 -25.98 -24.91 -0.38
CA GLY A 679 -26.27 -24.70 1.05
C GLY A 679 -25.71 -25.78 1.99
N ALA A 680 -26.58 -26.29 2.86
CA ALA A 680 -26.24 -27.27 3.91
C ALA A 680 -25.68 -28.61 3.39
N ARG A 681 -25.76 -28.92 2.09
CA ARG A 681 -25.18 -30.15 1.53
C ARG A 681 -23.66 -30.12 1.50
N LEU A 682 -23.06 -28.93 1.57
CA LEU A 682 -21.62 -28.71 1.66
C LEU A 682 -21.09 -28.86 3.09
N ALA A 683 -21.96 -29.00 4.10
CA ALA A 683 -21.56 -29.14 5.49
C ALA A 683 -20.60 -30.34 5.69
N GLY A 684 -19.47 -30.09 6.35
CA GLY A 684 -18.42 -31.09 6.59
C GLY A 684 -17.63 -31.53 5.36
N ARG A 685 -17.81 -30.87 4.20
CA ARG A 685 -17.04 -31.12 2.97
C ARG A 685 -15.85 -30.17 2.87
N ALA A 686 -14.77 -30.63 2.26
CA ALA A 686 -13.65 -29.77 1.90
C ALA A 686 -14.03 -28.98 0.63
N VAL A 687 -14.17 -27.67 0.78
CA VAL A 687 -14.49 -26.76 -0.32
C VAL A 687 -13.26 -25.95 -0.66
N LEU A 688 -12.76 -26.13 -1.89
CA LEU A 688 -11.60 -25.43 -2.39
C LEU A 688 -12.02 -24.29 -3.31
N VAL A 689 -11.45 -23.12 -3.04
CA VAL A 689 -11.65 -21.91 -3.81
C VAL A 689 -10.29 -21.35 -4.21
N GLY A 690 -10.09 -21.12 -5.51
CA GLY A 690 -8.89 -20.48 -6.05
C GLY A 690 -9.07 -20.06 -7.48
N HIS A 691 -7.96 -19.78 -8.18
CA HIS A 691 -7.93 -19.26 -9.56
C HIS A 691 -8.43 -17.82 -9.74
N GLU A 692 -9.22 -17.28 -8.80
CA GLU A 692 -9.61 -15.87 -8.74
C GLU A 692 -9.57 -15.38 -7.28
N PRO A 693 -9.46 -14.05 -7.04
CA PRO A 693 -9.62 -13.50 -5.70
C PRO A 693 -10.98 -13.84 -5.08
N LEU A 694 -10.98 -14.39 -3.86
CA LEU A 694 -12.20 -14.70 -3.11
C LEU A 694 -12.74 -13.44 -2.39
N PRO A 695 -13.97 -12.96 -2.68
CA PRO A 695 -14.52 -11.73 -2.06
C PRO A 695 -15.08 -11.88 -0.64
N ARG A 696 -15.01 -10.75 0.13
CA ARG A 696 -15.87 -10.35 1.30
C ARG A 696 -17.05 -11.29 1.59
N PRO A 697 -18.17 -11.06 0.89
CA PRO A 697 -19.42 -11.74 1.20
C PRO A 697 -19.40 -13.24 0.87
N LEU A 698 -18.73 -13.63 -0.22
CA LEU A 698 -18.78 -15.00 -0.73
C LEU A 698 -18.11 -16.00 0.23
N ALA A 699 -16.97 -15.64 0.79
CA ALA A 699 -16.31 -16.49 1.78
C ALA A 699 -17.15 -16.65 3.05
N ALA A 700 -17.83 -15.58 3.50
CA ALA A 700 -18.74 -15.66 4.64
C ALA A 700 -19.94 -16.56 4.36
N GLN A 701 -20.50 -16.49 3.14
CA GLN A 701 -21.56 -17.40 2.67
C GLN A 701 -21.10 -18.86 2.67
N LEU A 702 -19.91 -19.14 2.11
CA LEU A 702 -19.33 -20.48 2.10
C LEU A 702 -19.09 -20.99 3.52
N HIS A 703 -18.54 -20.16 4.40
CA HIS A 703 -18.32 -20.52 5.80
C HIS A 703 -19.64 -20.85 6.52
N ALA A 704 -20.71 -20.09 6.25
CA ALA A 704 -22.03 -20.33 6.82
C ALA A 704 -22.66 -21.67 6.40
N THR A 705 -22.19 -22.30 5.31
CA THR A 705 -22.64 -23.65 4.91
C THR A 705 -22.15 -24.76 5.86
N GLY A 706 -21.16 -24.47 6.72
CA GLY A 706 -20.53 -25.45 7.60
C GLY A 706 -19.49 -26.33 6.90
N CYS A 707 -19.00 -25.93 5.73
CA CYS A 707 -17.91 -26.61 5.03
C CYS A 707 -16.54 -26.29 5.66
N THR A 708 -15.54 -27.12 5.35
CA THR A 708 -14.14 -26.78 5.60
C THR A 708 -13.62 -26.00 4.40
N LEU A 709 -13.61 -24.67 4.52
CA LEU A 709 -13.15 -23.78 3.45
C LEU A 709 -11.63 -23.75 3.35
N HIS A 710 -11.13 -24.05 2.15
CA HIS A 710 -9.73 -23.88 1.77
C HIS A 710 -9.62 -22.83 0.66
N HIS A 711 -8.91 -21.74 0.96
CA HIS A 711 -8.62 -20.70 -0.03
C HIS A 711 -7.19 -20.88 -0.55
N GLY A 712 -7.07 -20.97 -1.87
CA GLY A 712 -5.82 -21.28 -2.54
C GLY A 712 -5.43 -20.23 -3.57
N TYR A 713 -4.15 -19.87 -3.57
CA TYR A 713 -3.55 -19.02 -4.58
C TYR A 713 -2.88 -19.88 -5.65
N THR A 714 -3.13 -19.52 -6.90
CA THR A 714 -2.64 -20.20 -8.09
C THR A 714 -1.90 -19.21 -8.97
N THR A 715 -0.87 -19.66 -9.67
CA THR A 715 -0.07 -18.84 -10.56
C THR A 715 0.44 -19.71 -11.71
N PRO A 716 0.61 -19.20 -12.94
CA PRO A 716 1.11 -19.97 -14.06
C PRO A 716 2.46 -20.66 -13.79
N GLY A 717 3.27 -20.14 -12.86
CA GLY A 717 4.57 -20.74 -12.54
C GLY A 717 4.56 -21.95 -11.62
N VAL A 718 3.40 -22.42 -11.17
CA VAL A 718 3.28 -23.52 -10.20
C VAL A 718 2.20 -24.51 -10.64
N ALA A 719 2.44 -25.81 -10.44
CA ALA A 719 1.43 -26.84 -10.61
C ALA A 719 0.37 -26.78 -9.48
N GLY A 720 -0.89 -26.53 -9.84
CA GLY A 720 -1.99 -26.37 -8.88
C GLY A 720 -1.82 -25.16 -7.96
N TYR A 721 -2.00 -25.36 -6.65
CA TYR A 721 -1.92 -24.29 -5.65
C TYR A 721 -0.48 -23.99 -5.22
N ALA A 722 -0.08 -22.72 -5.35
CA ALA A 722 1.16 -22.18 -4.82
C ALA A 722 1.12 -22.02 -3.30
N ALA A 723 -0.03 -21.61 -2.77
CA ALA A 723 -0.32 -21.60 -1.35
C ALA A 723 -1.78 -21.98 -1.11
N LEU A 724 -2.05 -22.71 -0.03
CA LEU A 724 -3.40 -23.17 0.33
C LEU A 724 -3.57 -23.02 1.83
N GLY A 725 -4.44 -22.08 2.22
CA GLY A 725 -4.81 -21.80 3.61
C GLY A 725 -6.11 -22.52 4.01
N GLY A 726 -6.35 -22.59 5.32
CA GLY A 726 -7.66 -22.95 5.87
C GLY A 726 -8.35 -21.71 6.41
N GLY A 727 -9.65 -21.57 6.14
CA GLY A 727 -10.39 -20.35 6.44
C GLY A 727 -9.99 -19.18 5.52
N TRP A 728 -10.76 -18.12 5.58
CA TRP A 728 -10.46 -16.87 4.88
C TRP A 728 -10.80 -15.72 5.82
N ASP A 729 -9.89 -14.75 5.93
CA ASP A 729 -9.93 -13.63 6.86
C ASP A 729 -10.31 -12.30 6.19
N GLY A 730 -10.58 -12.33 4.89
CA GLY A 730 -11.00 -11.16 4.15
C GLY A 730 -9.90 -10.46 3.36
N ALA A 731 -8.63 -10.86 3.48
CA ALA A 731 -7.52 -10.07 2.92
C ALA A 731 -6.69 -10.80 1.84
N GLY A 732 -7.13 -11.98 1.38
CA GLY A 732 -6.34 -12.74 0.39
C GLY A 732 -5.04 -13.27 0.99
N VAL A 733 -5.07 -13.58 2.28
CA VAL A 733 -3.90 -13.91 3.08
C VAL A 733 -3.54 -15.39 2.94
N LEU A 734 -2.25 -15.69 2.73
CA LEU A 734 -1.75 -17.04 2.43
C LEU A 734 -0.62 -17.45 3.39
N PRO A 735 -0.44 -18.75 3.69
CA PRO A 735 0.75 -19.20 4.43
C PRO A 735 2.03 -18.82 3.68
N ALA A 736 2.99 -18.13 4.32
CA ALA A 736 4.24 -17.73 3.67
C ALA A 736 5.17 -18.90 3.31
N ALA A 737 4.74 -20.14 3.59
CA ALA A 737 5.61 -21.28 3.70
C ALA A 737 6.49 -21.55 2.46
N ARG A 738 6.09 -21.09 1.28
CA ARG A 738 6.84 -21.19 0.03
C ARG A 738 6.81 -19.93 -0.80
N VAL A 739 6.44 -18.81 -0.18
CA VAL A 739 6.31 -17.53 -0.87
C VAL A 739 7.10 -16.46 -0.12
N PHE A 740 7.65 -15.53 -0.88
CA PHE A 740 8.39 -14.39 -0.36
C PHE A 740 8.13 -13.18 -1.24
N VAL A 741 8.38 -12.00 -0.71
CA VAL A 741 8.12 -10.74 -1.41
C VAL A 741 9.46 -10.13 -1.80
N THR A 742 9.59 -9.69 -3.04
CA THR A 742 10.81 -9.07 -3.57
C THR A 742 10.56 -7.68 -4.12
N GLU A 743 11.61 -6.88 -4.21
CA GLU A 743 11.56 -5.67 -5.01
C GLU A 743 11.34 -6.03 -6.49
N PRO A 744 10.30 -5.46 -7.14
CA PRO A 744 10.01 -5.76 -8.53
C PRO A 744 11.22 -5.54 -9.43
N GLY A 745 11.57 -6.55 -10.21
CA GLY A 745 12.64 -6.48 -11.22
C GLY A 745 14.04 -6.82 -10.70
N THR A 746 14.28 -6.81 -9.39
CA THR A 746 15.63 -7.09 -8.84
C THR A 746 15.72 -8.44 -8.13
N GLY A 747 14.60 -8.98 -7.64
CA GLY A 747 14.58 -10.23 -6.88
C GLY A 747 15.16 -10.10 -5.46
N HIS A 748 15.46 -8.89 -5.01
CA HIS A 748 15.88 -8.63 -3.63
C HIS A 748 14.71 -8.81 -2.68
N GLU A 749 14.85 -9.74 -1.74
CA GLU A 749 13.84 -10.01 -0.72
C GLU A 749 13.57 -8.76 0.16
N LEU A 750 12.28 -8.45 0.33
CA LEU A 750 11.78 -7.36 1.14
C LEU A 750 11.34 -7.87 2.52
N GLY A 751 11.38 -6.99 3.51
CA GLY A 751 10.93 -7.31 4.87
C GLY A 751 9.41 -7.21 5.06
N ILE A 752 8.96 -7.60 6.25
CA ILE A 752 7.59 -7.49 6.74
C ILE A 752 7.00 -6.08 6.51
N GLY A 753 5.75 -6.00 6.07
CA GLY A 753 5.00 -4.77 5.86
C GLY A 753 5.35 -4.02 4.55
N VAL A 754 6.39 -4.44 3.82
CA VAL A 754 6.81 -3.78 2.59
C VAL A 754 6.12 -4.43 1.39
N ARG A 755 5.41 -3.63 0.57
CA ARG A 755 4.78 -4.09 -0.67
C ARG A 755 5.83 -4.33 -1.76
N GLY A 756 5.74 -5.47 -2.44
CA GLY A 756 6.61 -5.84 -3.56
C GLY A 756 6.04 -7.01 -4.38
N GLU A 757 6.83 -7.55 -5.30
CA GLU A 757 6.42 -8.65 -6.16
C GLU A 757 6.46 -9.99 -5.40
N LEU A 758 5.32 -10.68 -5.37
CA LEU A 758 5.17 -12.01 -4.82
C LEU A 758 5.94 -13.03 -5.66
N CYS A 759 6.78 -13.80 -4.98
CA CYS A 759 7.58 -14.87 -5.55
C CYS A 759 7.22 -16.20 -4.88
N VAL A 760 7.24 -17.28 -5.65
CA VAL A 760 6.99 -18.65 -5.16
C VAL A 760 8.23 -19.50 -5.40
N ALA A 761 8.62 -20.34 -4.44
CA ALA A 761 9.72 -21.29 -4.58
C ALA A 761 9.30 -22.73 -4.25
N GLY A 762 10.11 -23.70 -4.66
CA GLY A 762 9.97 -25.12 -4.28
C GLY A 762 9.58 -26.07 -5.42
N ASP A 763 9.31 -27.33 -5.08
CA ASP A 763 9.30 -28.45 -6.04
C ASP A 763 8.08 -28.50 -6.97
N ALA A 764 7.03 -27.72 -6.69
CA ALA A 764 5.88 -27.62 -7.60
C ALA A 764 6.04 -26.55 -8.68
N LEU A 765 7.19 -25.90 -8.77
CA LEU A 765 7.44 -24.94 -9.83
C LEU A 765 7.35 -25.60 -11.20
N ALA A 766 6.68 -24.92 -12.13
CA ALA A 766 6.70 -25.27 -13.54
C ALA A 766 8.14 -25.19 -14.09
N ALA A 767 8.42 -26.00 -15.12
CA ALA A 767 9.71 -25.96 -15.81
C ALA A 767 9.90 -24.66 -16.60
N GLY A 768 8.82 -24.02 -17.04
CA GLY A 768 8.84 -22.73 -17.72
C GLY A 768 7.67 -22.57 -18.68
N TYR A 769 7.88 -21.75 -19.70
CA TYR A 769 6.93 -21.54 -20.78
C TYR A 769 7.36 -22.29 -22.05
N HIS A 770 6.44 -23.01 -22.69
CA HIS A 770 6.69 -23.81 -23.87
C HIS A 770 7.21 -22.94 -25.02
N GLY A 771 8.41 -23.25 -25.53
CA GLY A 771 9.00 -22.52 -26.66
C GLY A 771 9.28 -21.04 -26.40
N ARG A 772 9.39 -20.60 -25.13
CA ARG A 772 9.66 -19.20 -24.73
C ARG A 772 10.78 -19.12 -23.69
N PRO A 773 12.06 -19.39 -24.05
CA PRO A 773 13.17 -19.41 -23.10
C PRO A 773 13.44 -18.03 -22.48
N GLU A 774 13.32 -16.95 -23.23
CA GLU A 774 13.53 -15.58 -22.73
C GLU A 774 12.49 -15.20 -21.66
N LEU A 775 11.21 -15.47 -21.91
CA LEU A 775 10.14 -15.26 -20.94
C LEU A 775 10.32 -16.15 -19.70
N THR A 776 10.79 -17.39 -19.90
CA THR A 776 11.12 -18.30 -18.80
C THR A 776 12.23 -17.72 -17.94
N ALA A 777 13.33 -17.25 -18.52
CA ALA A 777 14.42 -16.62 -17.76
C ALA A 777 13.99 -15.32 -17.05
N ALA A 778 13.07 -14.55 -17.64
CA ALA A 778 12.54 -13.33 -17.03
C ALA A 778 11.64 -13.59 -15.81
N ARG A 779 10.94 -14.74 -15.78
CA ARG A 779 9.97 -15.11 -14.74
C ARG A 779 10.47 -16.14 -13.75
N PHE A 780 11.48 -16.94 -14.09
CA PHE A 780 12.06 -17.96 -13.23
C PHE A 780 13.53 -17.64 -12.96
N GLY A 781 13.82 -17.31 -11.70
CA GLY A 781 15.16 -16.92 -11.25
C GLY A 781 15.72 -17.87 -10.19
N GLU A 782 16.92 -17.56 -9.69
CA GLU A 782 17.58 -18.25 -8.58
C GLU A 782 17.73 -17.31 -7.39
N HIS A 783 17.29 -17.75 -6.21
CA HIS A 783 17.43 -17.02 -4.96
C HIS A 783 18.46 -17.71 -4.05
N PRO A 784 19.38 -16.98 -3.40
CA PRO A 784 20.45 -17.59 -2.60
C PRO A 784 19.98 -18.54 -1.50
N THR A 785 18.80 -18.28 -0.91
CA THR A 785 18.23 -19.09 0.18
C THR A 785 17.12 -20.04 -0.28
N HIS A 786 16.38 -19.68 -1.33
CA HIS A 786 15.17 -20.42 -1.74
C HIS A 786 15.40 -21.28 -2.98
N GLY A 787 16.57 -21.17 -3.63
CA GLY A 787 16.86 -21.80 -4.91
C GLY A 787 15.99 -21.23 -6.02
N ARG A 788 15.60 -22.07 -6.97
CA ARG A 788 14.74 -21.67 -8.09
C ARG A 788 13.41 -21.12 -7.59
N PHE A 789 12.99 -19.98 -8.14
CA PHE A 789 11.72 -19.33 -7.81
C PHE A 789 11.01 -18.78 -9.05
N HIS A 790 9.71 -18.52 -8.94
CA HIS A 790 8.87 -17.91 -9.95
C HIS A 790 8.34 -16.55 -9.48
N ARG A 791 8.46 -15.54 -10.35
CA ARG A 791 7.92 -14.19 -10.20
C ARG A 791 6.50 -14.14 -10.72
N THR A 792 5.54 -14.05 -9.81
CA THR A 792 4.11 -14.19 -10.12
C THR A 792 3.54 -13.03 -10.93
N GLY A 793 4.15 -11.84 -10.83
CA GLY A 793 3.57 -10.61 -11.35
C GLY A 793 2.50 -9.99 -10.46
N ASP A 794 2.26 -10.53 -9.26
CA ASP A 794 1.34 -9.97 -8.28
C ASP A 794 2.10 -9.16 -7.21
N LEU A 795 1.50 -8.05 -6.79
CA LEU A 795 1.91 -7.21 -5.67
C LEU A 795 1.38 -7.82 -4.37
N ALA A 796 2.25 -7.98 -3.38
CA ALA A 796 1.92 -8.50 -2.06
C ALA A 796 2.80 -7.88 -0.97
N ARG A 797 2.46 -8.10 0.30
CA ARG A 797 3.33 -7.82 1.44
C ARG A 797 3.30 -8.96 2.46
N LEU A 798 4.42 -9.17 3.14
CA LEU A 798 4.52 -10.14 4.23
C LEU A 798 4.02 -9.51 5.53
N LEU A 799 3.19 -10.22 6.28
CA LEU A 799 2.63 -9.79 7.56
C LEU A 799 3.50 -10.27 8.74
N PRO A 800 3.42 -9.61 9.92
CA PRO A 800 4.24 -9.98 11.08
C PRO A 800 4.03 -11.41 11.61
N ASP A 801 2.90 -12.04 11.30
CA ASP A 801 2.56 -13.41 11.67
C ASP A 801 3.07 -14.46 10.65
N GLY A 802 3.77 -14.02 9.61
CA GLY A 802 4.27 -14.89 8.54
C GLY A 802 3.20 -15.29 7.53
N GLN A 803 2.12 -14.54 7.41
CA GLN A 803 1.19 -14.69 6.30
C GLN A 803 1.46 -13.64 5.20
N VAL A 804 0.95 -13.85 3.99
CA VAL A 804 1.15 -12.94 2.84
C VAL A 804 -0.17 -12.32 2.40
N ASP A 805 -0.26 -11.01 2.48
CA ASP A 805 -1.37 -10.17 2.00
C ASP A 805 -1.18 -9.87 0.49
N VAL A 806 -1.98 -10.51 -0.37
CA VAL A 806 -1.91 -10.38 -1.83
C VAL A 806 -2.82 -9.24 -2.31
N VAL A 807 -2.20 -8.14 -2.76
CA VAL A 807 -2.88 -6.92 -3.20
C VAL A 807 -3.50 -7.11 -4.59
N GLY A 808 -2.79 -7.74 -5.53
CA GLY A 808 -3.28 -7.99 -6.89
C GLY A 808 -2.21 -7.77 -7.96
N PRO A 809 -2.55 -7.77 -9.25
CA PRO A 809 -1.56 -7.69 -10.33
C PRO A 809 -0.72 -6.42 -10.27
N LEU A 810 0.61 -6.56 -10.35
CA LEU A 810 1.54 -5.42 -10.42
C LEU A 810 1.23 -4.51 -11.61
N SER A 811 0.71 -5.07 -12.72
CA SER A 811 0.27 -4.31 -13.89
C SER A 811 -0.94 -3.40 -13.64
N ALA A 812 -1.70 -3.66 -12.57
CA ALA A 812 -2.80 -2.80 -12.13
C ALA A 812 -2.33 -1.67 -11.21
N GLN A 813 -1.02 -1.57 -10.93
CA GLN A 813 -0.45 -0.39 -10.29
C GLN A 813 -0.21 0.70 -11.34
N VAL A 814 -0.89 1.83 -11.15
CA VAL A 814 -0.80 3.00 -12.03
C VAL A 814 -0.15 4.16 -11.31
N ARG A 815 0.30 5.15 -12.08
CA ARG A 815 0.80 6.43 -11.57
C ARG A 815 -0.22 7.52 -11.86
N VAL A 816 -0.68 8.21 -10.83
CA VAL A 816 -1.61 9.34 -10.91
C VAL A 816 -0.98 10.51 -10.18
N ALA A 817 -0.71 11.62 -10.87
CA ALA A 817 -0.01 12.77 -10.32
C ALA A 817 1.30 12.39 -9.59
N GLY A 818 2.06 11.43 -10.14
CA GLY A 818 3.28 10.88 -9.55
C GLY A 818 3.10 9.93 -8.36
N GLN A 819 1.88 9.68 -7.89
CA GLN A 819 1.59 8.70 -6.83
C GLN A 819 1.34 7.31 -7.38
N ARG A 820 1.89 6.27 -6.73
CA ARG A 820 1.59 4.88 -7.09
C ARG A 820 0.30 4.45 -6.42
N ILE A 821 -0.71 4.14 -7.22
CA ILE A 821 -2.04 3.72 -6.76
C ILE A 821 -2.35 2.39 -7.42
N HIS A 822 -2.81 1.42 -6.64
CA HIS A 822 -3.28 0.16 -7.18
C HIS A 822 -4.76 0.30 -7.54
N LEU A 823 -5.17 -0.06 -8.75
CA LEU A 823 -6.55 0.10 -9.22
C LEU A 823 -7.57 -0.64 -8.34
N ARG A 824 -7.16 -1.75 -7.70
CA ARG A 824 -8.00 -2.46 -6.71
C ARG A 824 -8.32 -1.63 -5.46
N ASP A 825 -7.42 -0.74 -5.03
CA ASP A 825 -7.69 0.15 -3.89
C ASP A 825 -8.87 1.07 -4.25
N ILE A 826 -8.92 1.55 -5.49
CA ILE A 826 -10.04 2.35 -6.04
C ILE A 826 -11.30 1.49 -6.14
N GLU A 827 -11.21 0.31 -6.76
CA GLU A 827 -12.35 -0.62 -6.89
C GLU A 827 -12.97 -0.97 -5.53
N SER A 828 -12.15 -1.14 -4.48
CA SER A 828 -12.65 -1.49 -3.15
C SER A 828 -13.53 -0.42 -2.51
N VAL A 829 -13.30 0.86 -2.83
CA VAL A 829 -14.14 1.97 -2.38
C VAL A 829 -15.53 1.86 -3.01
N PHE A 830 -15.59 1.74 -4.34
CA PHE A 830 -16.87 1.61 -5.03
C PHE A 830 -17.61 0.31 -4.65
N ALA A 831 -16.88 -0.80 -4.51
CA ALA A 831 -17.46 -2.08 -4.12
C ALA A 831 -18.06 -2.08 -2.69
N ALA A 832 -17.67 -1.14 -1.84
CA ALA A 832 -18.24 -0.99 -0.50
C ALA A 832 -19.61 -0.30 -0.50
N HIS A 833 -20.00 0.34 -1.60
CA HIS A 833 -21.27 1.04 -1.71
C HIS A 833 -22.42 0.04 -2.02
N PRO A 834 -23.55 0.10 -1.29
CA PRO A 834 -24.61 -0.92 -1.38
C PRO A 834 -25.30 -1.01 -2.75
N ASP A 835 -25.26 0.06 -3.54
CA ASP A 835 -25.85 0.11 -4.89
C ASP A 835 -24.92 -0.44 -5.99
N VAL A 836 -23.73 -0.95 -5.67
CA VAL A 836 -22.75 -1.49 -6.62
C VAL A 836 -22.83 -3.01 -6.67
N GLU A 837 -23.16 -3.58 -7.83
CA GLU A 837 -23.18 -5.03 -8.05
C GLU A 837 -21.80 -5.56 -8.44
N ALA A 838 -21.07 -4.82 -9.28
CA ALA A 838 -19.70 -5.11 -9.67
C ALA A 838 -18.95 -3.83 -10.07
N VAL A 839 -17.62 -3.85 -10.01
CA VAL A 839 -16.78 -2.71 -10.36
C VAL A 839 -15.46 -3.14 -10.99
N ALA A 840 -14.96 -2.34 -11.93
CA ALA A 840 -13.62 -2.47 -12.48
C ALA A 840 -13.02 -1.10 -12.83
N ALA A 841 -11.77 -0.87 -12.43
CA ALA A 841 -11.02 0.33 -12.74
C ALA A 841 -9.93 0.05 -13.79
N VAL A 842 -9.67 1.01 -14.68
CA VAL A 842 -8.62 0.94 -15.70
C VAL A 842 -7.89 2.28 -15.81
N GLY A 843 -6.62 2.25 -16.19
CA GLY A 843 -5.89 3.45 -16.59
C GLY A 843 -6.16 3.77 -18.07
N SER A 844 -6.50 5.01 -18.37
CA SER A 844 -6.55 5.57 -19.73
C SER A 844 -5.26 6.33 -20.01
N ALA A 845 -4.62 6.03 -21.14
CA ALA A 845 -3.36 6.65 -21.52
C ALA A 845 -3.61 8.09 -21.98
N VAL A 846 -3.03 9.05 -21.25
CA VAL A 846 -2.80 10.42 -21.73
C VAL A 846 -1.33 10.50 -22.14
N ASP A 847 -0.96 11.32 -23.12
CA ASP A 847 0.45 11.52 -23.50
C ASP A 847 1.28 12.02 -22.30
N GLY A 848 1.95 11.11 -21.58
CA GLY A 848 2.68 11.39 -20.35
C GLY A 848 2.86 10.15 -19.45
N PRO A 849 3.63 10.25 -18.34
CA PRO A 849 3.84 9.14 -17.40
C PRO A 849 2.70 8.93 -16.38
N ASP A 850 1.76 9.87 -16.27
CA ASP A 850 0.58 9.77 -15.41
C ASP A 850 -0.66 9.38 -16.24
N VAL A 851 -1.53 8.56 -15.66
CA VAL A 851 -2.76 8.09 -16.32
C VAL A 851 -4.01 8.67 -15.66
N THR A 852 -5.07 8.85 -16.42
CA THR A 852 -6.42 9.09 -15.89
C THR A 852 -7.04 7.75 -15.51
N VAL A 853 -7.68 7.67 -14.33
CA VAL A 853 -8.38 6.45 -13.93
C VAL A 853 -9.85 6.54 -14.31
N VAL A 854 -10.33 5.53 -15.02
CA VAL A 854 -11.75 5.33 -15.34
C VAL A 854 -12.27 4.14 -14.56
N VAL A 855 -13.38 4.32 -13.84
CA VAL A 855 -14.05 3.30 -13.04
C VAL A 855 -15.38 2.97 -13.70
N PHE A 856 -15.56 1.69 -14.03
CA PHE A 856 -16.79 1.14 -14.55
C PHE A 856 -17.54 0.44 -13.43
N VAL A 857 -18.79 0.82 -13.21
CA VAL A 857 -19.66 0.29 -12.16
C VAL A 857 -20.88 -0.35 -12.78
N GLU A 858 -21.20 -1.57 -12.35
CA GLU A 858 -22.47 -2.23 -12.62
C GLU A 858 -23.48 -1.89 -11.53
N SER A 859 -24.62 -1.31 -11.93
CA SER A 859 -25.71 -0.99 -11.01
C SER A 859 -27.05 -0.96 -11.74
N ARG A 860 -28.09 -1.48 -11.08
CA ARG A 860 -29.47 -1.46 -11.59
C ARG A 860 -30.29 -0.26 -11.13
N LYS A 861 -29.66 0.68 -10.40
CA LYS A 861 -30.33 1.86 -9.85
C LYS A 861 -30.19 3.04 -10.82
N PRO A 862 -31.29 3.70 -11.24
CA PRO A 862 -31.19 4.99 -11.90
C PRO A 862 -30.54 6.01 -10.95
N ASP A 863 -29.81 6.97 -11.52
CA ASP A 863 -29.19 8.11 -10.81
C ASP A 863 -28.23 7.73 -9.67
N VAL A 864 -27.56 6.58 -9.78
CA VAL A 864 -26.54 6.12 -8.82
C VAL A 864 -25.20 6.85 -8.97
N ALA A 865 -24.96 7.45 -10.14
CA ALA A 865 -23.66 8.02 -10.49
C ALA A 865 -23.22 9.13 -9.52
N ASP A 866 -24.12 10.04 -9.13
CA ASP A 866 -23.78 11.16 -8.26
C ASP A 866 -23.47 10.71 -6.83
N ARG A 867 -24.28 9.78 -6.27
CA ARG A 867 -23.99 9.16 -4.96
C ARG A 867 -22.65 8.44 -4.96
N LEU A 868 -22.29 7.75 -6.04
CA LEU A 868 -21.00 7.07 -6.16
C LEU A 868 -19.83 8.05 -6.32
N ARG A 869 -20.02 9.16 -7.04
CA ARG A 869 -19.02 10.23 -7.11
C ARG A 869 -18.79 10.85 -5.75
N GLU A 870 -19.85 11.12 -4.99
CA GLU A 870 -19.75 11.64 -3.64
C GLU A 870 -19.04 10.65 -2.69
N HIS A 871 -19.46 9.38 -2.70
CA HIS A 871 -18.81 8.32 -1.94
C HIS A 871 -17.32 8.20 -2.28
N ALA A 872 -16.97 8.25 -3.57
CA ALA A 872 -15.59 8.22 -4.03
C ALA A 872 -14.81 9.48 -3.61
N ARG A 873 -15.40 10.68 -3.70
CA ARG A 873 -14.77 11.94 -3.26
C ARG A 873 -14.43 11.92 -1.77
N ALA A 874 -15.30 11.34 -0.95
CA ALA A 874 -15.05 11.19 0.49
C ALA A 874 -13.90 10.21 0.80
N ALA A 875 -13.69 9.20 -0.04
CA ALA A 875 -12.81 8.07 0.24
C ALA A 875 -11.54 7.97 -0.65
N LEU A 876 -11.41 8.77 -1.71
CA LEU A 876 -10.27 8.70 -2.63
C LEU A 876 -9.54 10.04 -2.70
N PRO A 877 -8.21 10.04 -2.89
CA PRO A 877 -7.40 11.25 -3.03
C PRO A 877 -7.46 11.83 -4.46
N LEU A 878 -8.28 11.22 -5.33
CA LEU A 878 -8.44 11.54 -6.74
C LEU A 878 -9.91 11.35 -7.11
N THR A 879 -10.37 12.09 -8.11
CA THR A 879 -11.72 11.94 -8.67
C THR A 879 -11.62 11.10 -9.94
N PRO A 880 -11.92 9.79 -9.90
CA PRO A 880 -11.89 8.97 -11.10
C PRO A 880 -13.07 9.34 -12.01
N GLU A 881 -12.90 9.13 -13.32
CA GLU A 881 -14.04 9.15 -14.23
C GLU A 881 -14.94 7.96 -13.94
N LEU A 882 -16.25 8.18 -13.79
CA LEU A 882 -17.22 7.14 -13.46
C LEU A 882 -18.11 6.83 -14.66
N VAL A 883 -18.22 5.54 -15.01
CA VAL A 883 -19.13 5.04 -16.03
C VAL A 883 -20.02 3.96 -15.42
N VAL A 884 -21.33 4.23 -15.35
CA VAL A 884 -22.31 3.23 -14.92
C VAL A 884 -22.77 2.42 -16.13
N LEU A 885 -22.78 1.09 -15.99
CA LEU A 885 -23.18 0.13 -17.01
C LEU A 885 -24.28 -0.79 -16.46
N ASP A 886 -25.14 -1.29 -17.35
CA ASP A 886 -26.12 -2.33 -17.00
C ASP A 886 -25.42 -3.63 -16.61
N GLN A 887 -24.32 -3.97 -17.30
CA GLN A 887 -23.45 -5.12 -17.02
C GLN A 887 -22.00 -4.83 -17.42
N LEU A 888 -21.04 -5.30 -16.60
CA LEU A 888 -19.63 -5.32 -17.00
C LEU A 888 -19.37 -6.36 -18.10
N PRO A 889 -18.52 -6.04 -19.10
CA PRO A 889 -18.10 -7.04 -20.07
C PRO A 889 -17.29 -8.13 -19.36
N VAL A 890 -17.58 -9.39 -19.68
CA VAL A 890 -16.86 -10.55 -19.16
C VAL A 890 -16.22 -11.36 -20.29
N THR A 891 -15.09 -11.97 -20.01
CA THR A 891 -14.41 -12.93 -20.90
C THR A 891 -15.20 -14.22 -20.99
N VAL A 892 -14.78 -15.12 -21.89
CA VAL A 892 -15.35 -16.49 -22.00
C VAL A 892 -15.19 -17.28 -20.70
N ALA A 893 -14.22 -16.92 -19.85
CA ALA A 893 -14.00 -17.52 -18.54
C ALA A 893 -14.91 -16.93 -17.44
N GLY A 894 -15.76 -15.94 -17.74
CA GLY A 894 -16.64 -15.28 -16.77
C GLY A 894 -15.95 -14.24 -15.88
N THR A 895 -14.69 -13.89 -16.20
CA THR A 895 -13.92 -12.83 -15.53
C THR A 895 -14.12 -11.49 -16.22
N VAL A 896 -13.96 -10.35 -15.55
CA VAL A 896 -14.13 -9.02 -16.18
C VAL A 896 -13.14 -8.81 -17.33
N ASP A 897 -13.63 -8.45 -18.52
CA ASP A 897 -12.81 -8.12 -19.69
C ASP A 897 -12.25 -6.70 -19.59
N ARG A 898 -11.12 -6.57 -18.88
CA ARG A 898 -10.42 -5.30 -18.73
C ARG A 898 -9.88 -4.74 -20.04
N ALA A 899 -9.59 -5.58 -21.04
CA ALA A 899 -9.12 -5.09 -22.34
C ALA A 899 -10.24 -4.35 -23.09
N ALA A 900 -11.46 -4.89 -23.05
CA ALA A 900 -12.64 -4.19 -23.57
C ALA A 900 -12.90 -2.87 -22.84
N LEU A 901 -12.73 -2.85 -21.51
CA LEU A 901 -12.88 -1.62 -20.71
C LEU A 901 -11.81 -0.56 -21.04
N VAL A 902 -10.55 -0.95 -21.22
CA VAL A 902 -9.47 -0.05 -21.66
C VAL A 902 -9.80 0.55 -23.04
N ALA A 903 -10.28 -0.26 -23.98
CA ALA A 903 -10.68 0.23 -25.29
C ALA A 903 -11.84 1.24 -25.21
N ARG A 904 -12.85 0.96 -24.36
CA ARG A 904 -13.97 1.89 -24.10
C ARG A 904 -13.48 3.21 -23.48
N ALA A 905 -12.56 3.15 -22.52
CA ALA A 905 -11.97 4.34 -21.91
C ALA A 905 -11.21 5.19 -22.94
N ALA A 906 -10.42 4.55 -23.81
CA ALA A 906 -9.67 5.25 -24.87
C ALA A 906 -10.57 5.97 -25.89
N THR A 907 -11.71 5.36 -26.26
CA THR A 907 -12.68 6.02 -27.15
C THR A 907 -13.43 7.17 -26.49
N ARG A 908 -13.59 7.15 -25.17
CA ARG A 908 -14.30 8.19 -24.41
C ARG A 908 -13.45 9.44 -24.21
N ALA A 909 -12.15 9.28 -24.01
CA ALA A 909 -11.18 10.39 -23.96
C ALA A 909 -11.19 11.28 -25.23
N LEU A 910 -11.79 10.80 -26.32
CA LEU A 910 -11.92 11.51 -27.60
C LEU A 910 -13.33 12.09 -27.86
N ALA A 911 -14.34 11.80 -27.02
CA ALA A 911 -15.75 12.00 -27.35
C ALA A 911 -16.58 12.86 -26.36
N ASP A 912 -16.17 13.00 -25.09
CA ASP A 912 -16.91 13.80 -24.10
C ASP A 912 -16.22 15.14 -23.80
N VAL A 913 -16.72 16.21 -24.41
CA VAL A 913 -16.66 17.54 -23.81
C VAL A 913 -18.06 18.13 -23.96
N ASP A 914 -18.91 17.91 -22.96
CA ASP A 914 -20.11 18.73 -22.86
C ASP A 914 -19.72 20.21 -22.79
N PRO A 915 -20.49 21.12 -23.41
CA PRO A 915 -20.23 22.54 -23.27
C PRO A 915 -20.18 22.92 -21.78
N PRO A 916 -19.15 23.66 -21.32
CA PRO A 916 -19.09 24.09 -19.93
C PRO A 916 -20.30 24.97 -19.60
N ASP A 917 -20.88 24.76 -18.42
CA ASP A 917 -21.93 25.61 -17.89
C ASP A 917 -21.42 27.04 -17.56
N GLU A 918 -22.33 27.96 -17.25
CA GLU A 918 -21.98 29.36 -17.00
C GLU A 918 -21.01 29.54 -15.82
N THR A 919 -21.18 28.75 -14.75
CA THR A 919 -20.29 28.76 -13.57
C THR A 919 -18.87 28.31 -13.94
N THR A 920 -18.74 27.22 -14.72
CA THR A 920 -17.47 26.71 -15.22
C THR A 920 -16.78 27.72 -16.11
N VAL A 921 -17.51 28.39 -17.00
CA VAL A 921 -16.96 29.45 -17.87
C VAL A 921 -16.44 30.62 -17.02
N ALA A 922 -17.19 31.04 -16.00
CA ALA A 922 -16.77 32.12 -15.11
C ALA A 922 -15.51 31.74 -14.31
N LEU A 923 -15.44 30.51 -13.79
CA LEU A 923 -14.27 29.98 -13.09
C LEU A 923 -13.03 29.90 -14.00
N VAL A 924 -13.19 29.49 -15.27
CA VAL A 924 -12.09 29.53 -16.26
C VAL A 924 -11.59 30.96 -16.46
N GLY A 925 -12.50 31.95 -16.49
CA GLY A 925 -12.15 33.37 -16.55
C GLY A 925 -11.32 33.83 -15.35
N ILE A 926 -11.79 33.53 -14.13
CA ILE A 926 -11.09 33.85 -12.88
C ILE A 926 -9.69 33.19 -12.86
N TRP A 927 -9.57 31.94 -13.28
CA TRP A 927 -8.29 31.21 -13.31
C TRP A 927 -7.32 31.87 -14.28
N THR A 928 -7.78 32.16 -15.49
CA THR A 928 -6.99 32.77 -16.56
C THR A 928 -6.39 34.10 -16.11
N GLU A 929 -7.19 34.95 -15.47
CA GLU A 929 -6.74 36.23 -14.95
C GLU A 929 -5.76 36.09 -13.78
N MET A 930 -6.04 35.19 -12.84
CA MET A 930 -5.22 35.05 -11.63
C MET A 930 -3.88 34.37 -11.87
N LEU A 931 -3.83 33.42 -12.80
CA LEU A 931 -2.62 32.68 -13.15
C LEU A 931 -1.81 33.36 -14.27
N ASP A 932 -2.32 34.45 -14.85
CA ASP A 932 -1.75 35.16 -16.01
C ASP A 932 -1.38 34.18 -17.14
N ARG A 933 -2.27 33.21 -17.39
CA ARG A 933 -2.05 32.09 -18.32
C ARG A 933 -3.20 31.96 -19.33
N PRO A 934 -2.96 32.27 -20.62
CA PRO A 934 -3.98 32.08 -21.66
C PRO A 934 -4.14 30.60 -22.02
N GLY A 935 -5.35 30.21 -22.42
CA GLY A 935 -5.65 28.86 -22.93
C GLY A 935 -6.07 27.82 -21.88
N LEU A 936 -6.35 28.24 -20.64
CA LEU A 936 -6.99 27.38 -19.64
C LEU A 936 -8.43 27.04 -20.06
N HIS A 937 -8.87 25.83 -19.73
CA HIS A 937 -10.19 25.29 -20.06
C HIS A 937 -10.82 24.65 -18.81
N ALA A 938 -12.04 24.13 -18.97
CA ALA A 938 -12.86 23.60 -17.88
C ALA A 938 -12.17 22.54 -16.99
N ASP A 939 -11.24 21.78 -17.56
CA ASP A 939 -10.52 20.68 -16.90
C ASP A 939 -9.07 21.06 -16.55
N SER A 940 -8.69 22.33 -16.73
CA SER A 940 -7.36 22.80 -16.34
C SER A 940 -7.23 22.85 -14.82
N ASN A 941 -6.42 21.94 -14.27
CA ASN A 941 -6.16 21.88 -12.85
C ASN A 941 -5.44 23.15 -12.36
N PHE A 942 -5.98 23.81 -11.35
CA PHE A 942 -5.50 25.07 -10.78
C PHE A 942 -4.03 24.99 -10.38
N PHE A 943 -3.69 23.96 -9.61
CA PHE A 943 -2.36 23.78 -9.05
C PHE A 943 -1.35 23.35 -10.11
N ALA A 944 -1.77 22.48 -11.04
CA ALA A 944 -0.95 22.12 -12.19
C ALA A 944 -0.76 23.29 -13.17
N SER A 945 -1.64 24.29 -13.11
CA SER A 945 -1.52 25.50 -13.94
C SER A 945 -0.68 26.59 -13.28
N GLY A 946 0.07 26.29 -12.21
CA GLY A 946 0.95 27.22 -11.50
C GLY A 946 0.31 27.87 -10.27
N GLY A 947 -0.91 27.46 -9.91
CA GLY A 947 -1.57 27.87 -8.68
C GLY A 947 -0.87 27.34 -7.43
N HIS A 948 -0.95 28.11 -6.34
CA HIS A 948 -0.45 27.72 -5.02
C HIS A 948 -1.43 28.22 -3.94
N SER A 949 -1.33 27.71 -2.71
CA SER A 949 -2.34 27.95 -1.65
C SER A 949 -2.71 29.43 -1.43
N LEU A 950 -1.73 30.35 -1.55
CA LEU A 950 -2.01 31.79 -1.45
C LEU A 950 -2.87 32.33 -2.61
N LEU A 951 -2.61 31.91 -3.86
CA LEU A 951 -3.48 32.24 -4.99
C LEU A 951 -4.83 31.53 -4.84
N GLY A 952 -4.84 30.30 -4.32
CA GLY A 952 -6.07 29.56 -4.03
C GLY A 952 -6.99 30.29 -3.05
N ALA A 953 -6.46 30.88 -1.97
CA ALA A 953 -7.27 31.66 -1.04
C ALA A 953 -7.82 32.96 -1.66
N GLN A 954 -7.03 33.65 -2.48
CA GLN A 954 -7.50 34.83 -3.22
C GLN A 954 -8.62 34.46 -4.20
N LEU A 955 -8.51 33.28 -4.79
CA LEU A 955 -9.43 32.74 -5.78
C LEU A 955 -10.75 32.31 -5.15
N VAL A 956 -10.71 31.62 -4.02
CA VAL A 956 -11.87 31.30 -3.18
C VAL A 956 -12.64 32.59 -2.87
N GLN A 957 -11.94 33.68 -2.56
CA GLN A 957 -12.61 34.94 -2.29
C GLN A 957 -13.19 35.63 -3.54
N ARG A 958 -12.52 35.57 -4.69
CA ARG A 958 -13.11 36.05 -5.95
C ARG A 958 -14.35 35.26 -6.29
N VAL A 959 -14.36 33.94 -6.10
CA VAL A 959 -15.56 33.11 -6.31
C VAL A 959 -16.69 33.55 -5.38
N ARG A 960 -16.43 33.76 -4.08
CA ARG A 960 -17.44 34.27 -3.14
C ARG A 960 -17.97 35.65 -3.49
N THR A 961 -17.13 36.53 -4.03
CA THR A 961 -17.49 37.94 -4.28
C THR A 961 -18.10 38.13 -5.66
N ASP A 962 -17.49 37.54 -6.69
CA ASP A 962 -17.84 37.72 -8.09
C ASP A 962 -18.98 36.76 -8.50
N LEU A 963 -19.10 35.59 -7.86
CA LEU A 963 -20.13 34.58 -8.15
C LEU A 963 -21.13 34.39 -7.01
N GLU A 964 -20.94 35.04 -5.86
CA GLU A 964 -21.82 34.94 -4.67
C GLU A 964 -22.01 33.49 -4.16
N MET A 965 -21.04 32.60 -4.41
CA MET A 965 -21.08 31.18 -4.00
C MET A 965 -20.24 30.88 -2.74
N PRO A 966 -20.77 30.14 -1.75
CA PRO A 966 -20.00 29.69 -0.60
C PRO A 966 -18.97 28.65 -1.06
N VAL A 967 -17.69 29.01 -0.93
CA VAL A 967 -16.57 28.12 -1.26
C VAL A 967 -15.53 28.20 -0.16
N GLN A 968 -14.95 27.10 0.26
CA GLN A 968 -13.80 27.04 1.16
C GLN A 968 -12.53 26.66 0.42
N LEU A 969 -11.38 26.89 1.06
CA LEU A 969 -10.10 26.47 0.49
C LEU A 969 -10.00 24.95 0.35
N ALA A 970 -10.56 24.19 1.30
CA ALA A 970 -10.64 22.74 1.23
C ALA A 970 -11.35 22.26 -0.05
N ASP A 971 -12.41 22.95 -0.47
CA ASP A 971 -13.21 22.60 -1.65
C ASP A 971 -12.40 22.75 -2.94
N LEU A 972 -11.56 23.78 -3.05
CA LEU A 972 -10.63 23.95 -4.17
C LEU A 972 -9.57 22.83 -4.23
N PHE A 973 -9.09 22.38 -3.06
CA PHE A 973 -8.13 21.26 -3.01
C PHE A 973 -8.77 19.92 -3.39
N ALA A 974 -10.03 19.72 -3.01
CA ALA A 974 -10.81 18.54 -3.40
C ALA A 974 -11.26 18.59 -4.87
N ASN A 975 -11.52 19.79 -5.39
CA ASN A 975 -12.07 20.03 -6.72
C ASN A 975 -11.19 21.03 -7.52
N PRO A 976 -9.98 20.64 -7.94
CA PRO A 976 -8.97 21.58 -8.43
C PRO A 976 -9.20 22.09 -9.86
N THR A 977 -10.25 21.66 -10.56
CA THR A 977 -10.58 22.14 -11.91
C THR A 977 -11.83 23.02 -11.90
N PRO A 978 -11.95 23.99 -12.83
CA PRO A 978 -13.16 24.80 -12.97
C PRO A 978 -14.45 23.99 -13.02
N ARG A 979 -14.48 22.87 -13.77
CA ARG A 979 -15.66 22.00 -13.88
C ARG A 979 -15.99 21.32 -12.54
N GLN A 980 -15.00 20.69 -11.91
CA GLN A 980 -15.22 19.99 -10.63
C GLN A 980 -15.68 20.97 -9.54
N LEU A 981 -15.10 22.18 -9.51
CA LEU A 981 -15.47 23.17 -8.52
C LEU A 981 -16.87 23.73 -8.80
N ALA A 982 -17.22 23.99 -10.07
CA ALA A 982 -18.59 24.39 -10.43
C ALA A 982 -19.62 23.37 -9.98
N GLU A 983 -19.42 22.08 -10.31
CA GLU A 983 -20.31 20.98 -9.90
C GLU A 983 -20.47 20.92 -8.37
N HIS A 984 -19.36 21.03 -7.63
CA HIS A 984 -19.41 21.01 -6.16
C HIS A 984 -20.19 22.20 -5.60
N LEU A 985 -19.94 23.41 -6.10
CA LEU A 985 -20.60 24.61 -5.61
C LEU A 985 -22.08 24.63 -5.95
N GLN A 986 -22.46 24.17 -7.14
CA GLN A 986 -23.86 24.07 -7.54
C GLN A 986 -24.62 23.06 -6.67
N ASN A 987 -24.04 21.89 -6.39
CA ASN A 987 -24.69 20.90 -5.52
C ASN A 987 -24.83 21.40 -4.07
N ALA A 988 -23.80 22.07 -3.53
CA ALA A 988 -23.85 22.62 -2.17
C ALA A 988 -24.85 23.78 -2.03
N PHE A 989 -25.08 24.55 -3.11
CA PHE A 989 -26.03 25.66 -3.11
C PHE A 989 -27.50 25.20 -3.08
N TRP A 990 -27.79 23.96 -3.49
CA TRP A 990 -29.15 23.45 -3.60
C TRP A 990 -29.60 22.70 -2.34
N ASP A 991 -28.68 22.17 -1.54
CA ASP A 991 -28.98 21.52 -0.25
C ASP A 991 -29.35 22.54 0.85
N ASP A 992 -28.80 23.76 0.83
CA ASP A 992 -29.11 24.81 1.85
C ASP A 992 -30.49 25.47 1.64
N ASP A 993 -31.07 25.39 0.43
CA ASP A 993 -32.39 25.97 0.11
C ASP A 993 -33.57 25.01 0.42
N GLU A 994 -33.34 23.72 0.71
CA GLU A 994 -34.41 22.76 1.09
C GLU A 994 -34.74 22.76 2.60
N ASP A 995 -33.94 23.39 3.45
CA ASP A 995 -34.13 23.41 4.91
C ASP A 995 -34.94 24.62 5.44
N ASP A 996 -35.44 25.50 4.56
CA ASP A 996 -36.17 26.74 4.93
C ASP A 996 -37.65 26.79 4.48
N ASP A 997 -38.31 25.63 4.24
CA ASP A 997 -39.77 25.51 4.01
C ASP A 997 -40.54 24.70 5.08
#